data_AF-A0A4Q2ZZ71-F1
#
_entry.id   AF-A0A4Q2ZZ71-F1
#
_cell.length_a   1.000
_cell.length_b   1.000
_cell.length_c   1.000
_cell.angle_alpha   90.00
_cell.angle_beta   90.00
_cell.angle_gamma   90.00
#
_symmetry.space_group_name_H-M   'P 1'
#
loop_
_entity.id
_entity.type
_entity.pdbx_description
1 polymer ?
#
loop_
_entity_poly.entity_id
_entity_poly.type
_entity_poly.pdbx_seq_one_letter_code
_entity_poly.pdbx_strand_id
1 'polypeptide(L)'
;MRDRLVYLKSILLFSVIITILFTSCSSTDDKRDVLISPQLHEAIEVATQKFDSGYTNQSIKFLDSVYESSGYVSVRDRFQYYNFLYDHYNRVNRHNTAKSYVDSMLVLIEYTDNTDEMAAEYAEANYFMGDLLFDEGYYEDAYKYYYKAKTIAKTQKDACRLAYYDYRIGMVLYKDEQFSNAVRSFKQAYFETSACNSDFAFFYRKQEILDNIGLCYYKLDMPDSALVYYHKALYVIDTSCNGYVTSRVRLCNTAKAVIWGNMASAYSALGRKDTAEMLMLSSIGMNSQHSYDPHDAQSTRLKLAALYLEQGRHEEMSKVLNEIKAIDVDHGNKEVQVGYHNLMWQYLKSIGESQAAYAHLSHYVSLSDSIRKVNKNVLLRDIGEGVASLEKQYQIEDLNKQTEVRNISLVIAVLIFVMAAIIFSQLIYTWKKTKDNVQQLTAANAQVKEQKGKLEQVLMELQKADEEKDRILKAVSHDLRSPMNISLSLTELILSERENLSEEQLEYIELIRNSCNNALSLTKELLDVATLNTELMIKEWVDLNEVVSKNVEVLRFRAAEKKQRISMQLPEKSIKLKINRDKVSRVVNNLINNAIKFSPGQSQINIKVHTERRGATISVTDHGIGIPDDLKGKVFDLFTEAKRIGTSGEEPYGLGLSISKQIIDVHGGKIWFDSQVGKGTTFYVYLPDQYNNYVRKV
;
A
#
# COMPACT_ATOMS: atom_id res chain seq x y z
N MET A 1 -2.79 21.26 13.18
CA MET A 1 -1.61 20.60 12.54
C MET A 1 -1.48 19.13 12.90
N ARG A 2 -1.74 18.72 14.15
CA ARG A 2 -1.58 17.33 14.62
C ARG A 2 -2.48 16.31 13.88
N ASP A 3 -3.71 16.67 13.53
CA ASP A 3 -4.65 15.77 12.84
C ASP A 3 -4.36 15.57 11.34
N ARG A 4 -3.79 16.58 10.66
CA ARG A 4 -3.33 16.45 9.27
C ARG A 4 -2.13 15.50 9.14
N LEU A 5 -1.29 15.45 10.18
CA LEU A 5 -0.11 14.58 10.23
C LEU A 5 -0.48 13.10 10.42
N VAL A 6 -1.57 12.81 11.13
CA VAL A 6 -2.09 11.44 11.29
C VAL A 6 -2.68 10.95 9.97
N TYR A 7 -3.50 11.78 9.30
CA TYR A 7 -4.07 11.43 7.99
C TYR A 7 -3.02 11.22 6.90
N LEU A 8 -1.98 12.08 6.83
CA LEU A 8 -0.90 11.90 5.88
C LEU A 8 -0.13 10.60 6.13
N LYS A 9 0.14 10.27 7.40
CA LYS A 9 0.82 9.02 7.77
C LYS A 9 0.00 7.78 7.40
N SER A 10 -1.32 7.80 7.60
CA SER A 10 -2.19 6.69 7.22
C SER A 10 -2.24 6.49 5.70
N ILE A 11 -2.28 7.57 4.91
CA ILE A 11 -2.27 7.50 3.44
C ILE A 11 -0.91 7.00 2.93
N LEU A 12 0.19 7.46 3.52
CA LEU A 12 1.53 6.99 3.18
C LEU A 12 1.74 5.52 3.55
N LEU A 13 1.22 5.07 4.69
CA LEU A 13 1.30 3.66 5.10
C LEU A 13 0.51 2.79 4.13
N PHE A 14 -0.68 3.23 3.72
CA PHE A 14 -1.53 2.50 2.78
C PHE A 14 -0.92 2.47 1.37
N SER A 15 -0.30 3.57 0.91
CA SER A 15 0.42 3.58 -0.37
C SER A 15 1.65 2.67 -0.33
N VAL A 16 2.40 2.65 0.78
CA VAL A 16 3.58 1.78 0.92
C VAL A 16 3.17 0.30 0.94
N ILE A 17 2.07 -0.07 1.61
CA ILE A 17 1.56 -1.45 1.61
C ILE A 17 1.10 -1.87 0.20
N ILE A 18 0.41 -0.99 -0.54
CA ILE A 18 0.03 -1.24 -1.93
C ILE A 18 1.26 -1.40 -2.82
N THR A 19 2.27 -0.53 -2.68
CA THR A 19 3.51 -0.64 -3.47
C THR A 19 4.25 -1.93 -3.15
N ILE A 20 4.35 -2.35 -1.88
CA ILE A 20 4.97 -3.61 -1.47
C ILE A 20 4.21 -4.82 -2.04
N LEU A 21 2.87 -4.78 -2.09
CA LEU A 21 2.04 -5.82 -2.72
C LEU A 21 2.23 -5.90 -4.25
N PHE A 22 2.52 -4.77 -4.91
CA PHE A 22 2.80 -4.74 -6.35
C PHE A 22 4.28 -5.02 -6.70
N THR A 23 5.23 -4.77 -5.80
CA THR A 23 6.65 -5.04 -6.03
C THR A 23 7.12 -6.42 -5.57
N SER A 24 6.29 -7.18 -4.85
CA SER A 24 6.65 -8.53 -4.36
C SER A 24 6.41 -9.65 -5.39
N CYS A 25 5.98 -9.35 -6.62
CA CYS A 25 5.80 -10.32 -7.70
C CYS A 25 6.66 -10.01 -8.93
N SER A 26 7.95 -9.72 -8.71
CA SER A 26 8.93 -9.84 -9.77
C SER A 26 10.17 -10.54 -9.25
N SER A 27 10.06 -11.86 -9.01
CA SER A 27 11.22 -12.71 -9.25
C SER A 27 11.46 -12.64 -10.76
N THR A 28 12.48 -11.90 -11.15
CA THR A 28 13.10 -12.11 -12.45
C THR A 28 13.83 -13.44 -12.38
N ASP A 29 13.09 -14.54 -12.45
CA ASP A 29 13.70 -15.83 -12.72
C ASP A 29 14.32 -15.81 -14.12
N ASP A 30 15.54 -16.32 -14.16
CA ASP A 30 16.46 -16.21 -15.28
C ASP A 30 15.88 -16.92 -16.50
N LYS A 31 15.26 -16.16 -17.42
CA LYS A 31 14.76 -16.65 -18.73
C LYS A 31 15.80 -17.40 -19.58
N ARG A 32 17.04 -17.53 -19.11
CA ARG A 32 18.10 -18.34 -19.70
C ARG A 32 17.94 -19.85 -19.45
N ASP A 33 17.14 -20.28 -18.46
CA ASP A 33 17.07 -21.70 -18.05
C ASP A 33 16.15 -22.59 -18.91
N VAL A 34 15.54 -22.03 -19.96
CA VAL A 34 14.56 -22.73 -20.82
C VAL A 34 14.90 -22.64 -22.33
N LEU A 35 16.05 -22.04 -22.69
CA LEU A 35 16.54 -21.97 -24.07
C LEU A 35 17.25 -23.27 -24.47
N ILE A 36 16.96 -23.77 -25.68
CA ILE A 36 17.62 -24.97 -26.23
C ILE A 36 19.02 -24.60 -26.73
N SER A 37 20.03 -25.37 -26.33
CA SER A 37 21.37 -25.29 -26.90
C SER A 37 21.36 -25.77 -28.36
N PRO A 38 21.75 -24.93 -29.34
CA PRO A 38 21.80 -25.34 -30.75
C PRO A 38 22.69 -26.56 -30.98
N GLN A 39 23.80 -26.64 -30.23
CA GLN A 39 24.74 -27.76 -30.30
C GLN A 39 24.10 -29.07 -29.83
N LEU A 40 23.33 -29.03 -28.74
CA LEU A 40 22.65 -30.23 -28.24
C LEU A 40 21.49 -30.64 -29.17
N HIS A 41 20.75 -29.66 -29.69
CA HIS A 41 19.68 -29.92 -30.64
C HIS A 41 20.19 -30.65 -31.90
N GLU A 42 21.27 -30.14 -32.52
CA GLU A 42 21.92 -30.78 -33.67
C GLU A 42 22.46 -32.18 -33.31
N ALA A 43 23.02 -32.34 -32.11
CA ALA A 43 23.49 -33.64 -31.64
C ALA A 43 22.37 -34.67 -31.49
N ILE A 44 21.18 -34.27 -31.03
CA ILE A 44 20.01 -35.15 -30.95
C ILE A 44 19.57 -35.60 -32.34
N GLU A 45 19.56 -34.70 -33.33
CA GLU A 45 19.23 -35.07 -34.72
C GLU A 45 20.24 -36.09 -35.28
N VAL A 46 21.55 -35.86 -35.07
CA VAL A 46 22.61 -36.78 -35.50
C VAL A 46 22.51 -38.12 -34.76
N ALA A 47 22.21 -38.11 -33.46
CA ALA A 47 22.00 -39.33 -32.68
C ALA A 47 20.78 -40.12 -33.21
N THR A 48 19.68 -39.44 -33.51
CA THR A 48 18.48 -40.03 -34.11
C THR A 48 18.78 -40.65 -35.47
N GLN A 49 19.54 -39.96 -36.32
CA GLN A 49 19.95 -40.50 -37.62
C GLN A 49 20.84 -41.74 -37.48
N LYS A 50 21.78 -41.74 -36.52
CA LYS A 50 22.62 -42.91 -36.22
C LYS A 50 21.77 -44.09 -35.76
N PHE A 51 20.81 -43.85 -34.88
CA PHE A 51 19.87 -44.86 -34.42
C PHE A 51 19.07 -45.45 -35.60
N ASP A 52 18.44 -44.59 -36.40
CA ASP A 52 17.62 -45.00 -37.55
C ASP A 52 18.42 -45.79 -38.62
N SER A 53 19.73 -45.54 -38.68
CA SER A 53 20.67 -46.24 -39.57
C SER A 53 21.21 -47.56 -38.99
N GLY A 54 20.72 -48.00 -37.84
CA GLY A 54 21.10 -49.27 -37.20
C GLY A 54 22.30 -49.18 -36.25
N TYR A 55 22.87 -48.00 -36.04
CA TYR A 55 23.99 -47.79 -35.11
C TYR A 55 23.50 -47.49 -33.69
N THR A 56 22.63 -48.36 -33.17
CA THR A 56 21.91 -48.20 -31.90
C THR A 56 22.83 -47.80 -30.74
N ASN A 57 23.81 -48.62 -30.38
CA ASN A 57 24.70 -48.30 -29.24
C ASN A 57 25.60 -47.08 -29.47
N GLN A 58 25.92 -46.75 -30.73
CA GLN A 58 26.75 -45.59 -31.04
C GLN A 58 25.95 -44.29 -30.96
N SER A 59 24.63 -44.34 -31.18
CA SER A 59 23.75 -43.17 -31.05
C SER A 59 23.77 -42.59 -29.62
N ILE A 60 23.61 -43.45 -28.61
CA ILE A 60 23.70 -43.06 -27.19
C ILE A 60 25.09 -42.55 -26.86
N LYS A 61 26.14 -43.32 -27.16
CA LYS A 61 27.53 -42.92 -26.84
C LYS A 61 27.91 -41.56 -27.43
N PHE A 62 27.43 -41.28 -28.64
CA PHE A 62 27.63 -39.99 -29.29
C PHE A 62 26.91 -38.88 -28.53
N LEU A 63 25.62 -39.06 -28.22
CA LEU A 63 24.84 -38.05 -27.53
C LEU A 63 25.34 -37.80 -26.11
N ASP A 64 25.67 -38.85 -25.36
CA ASP A 64 26.25 -38.76 -24.02
C ASP A 64 27.54 -37.93 -24.03
N SER A 65 28.43 -38.18 -24.99
CA SER A 65 29.67 -37.42 -25.12
C SER A 65 29.43 -35.93 -25.39
N VAL A 66 28.43 -35.58 -26.21
CA VAL A 66 28.10 -34.17 -26.47
C VAL A 66 27.42 -33.54 -25.24
N TYR A 67 26.54 -34.28 -24.58
CA TYR A 67 25.83 -33.82 -23.39
C TYR A 67 26.80 -33.57 -22.22
N GLU A 68 27.75 -34.48 -21.95
CA GLU A 68 28.76 -34.34 -20.89
C GLU A 68 29.77 -33.22 -21.16
N SER A 69 30.06 -32.94 -22.44
CA SER A 69 30.96 -31.86 -22.83
C SER A 69 30.27 -30.49 -22.99
N SER A 70 28.94 -30.46 -22.86
CA SER A 70 28.16 -29.22 -22.91
C SER A 70 28.33 -28.46 -21.59
N GLY A 71 28.84 -27.22 -21.67
CA GLY A 71 29.15 -26.44 -20.47
C GLY A 71 27.90 -26.05 -19.65
N TYR A 72 26.85 -25.58 -20.32
CA TYR A 72 25.56 -25.25 -19.70
C TYR A 72 24.45 -26.04 -20.38
N VAL A 73 23.61 -26.68 -19.56
CA VAL A 73 22.49 -27.52 -19.99
C VAL A 73 21.22 -27.01 -19.30
N SER A 74 20.34 -26.38 -20.10
CA SER A 74 19.07 -25.82 -19.63
C SER A 74 18.09 -26.92 -19.20
N VAL A 75 16.99 -26.57 -18.54
CA VAL A 75 15.94 -27.55 -18.19
C VAL A 75 15.35 -28.19 -19.46
N ARG A 76 15.14 -27.39 -20.51
CA ARG A 76 14.62 -27.88 -21.79
C ARG A 76 15.64 -28.78 -22.52
N ASP A 77 16.94 -28.51 -22.42
CA ASP A 77 17.99 -29.37 -22.95
C ASP A 77 18.00 -30.75 -22.28
N ARG A 78 17.87 -30.80 -20.94
CA ARG A 78 17.76 -32.06 -20.19
C ARG A 78 16.51 -32.85 -20.59
N PHE A 79 15.39 -32.15 -20.76
CA PHE A 79 14.16 -32.78 -21.23
C PHE A 79 14.36 -33.44 -22.60
N GLN A 80 14.95 -32.73 -23.56
CA GLN A 80 15.19 -33.26 -24.91
C GLN A 80 16.17 -34.44 -24.90
N TYR A 81 17.20 -34.40 -24.04
CA TYR A 81 18.09 -35.54 -23.83
C TYR A 81 17.35 -36.76 -23.26
N TYR A 82 16.52 -36.59 -22.23
CA TYR A 82 15.71 -37.69 -21.69
C TYR A 82 14.67 -38.20 -22.68
N ASN A 83 14.08 -37.31 -23.50
CA ASN A 83 13.15 -37.68 -24.57
C ASN A 83 13.82 -38.62 -25.58
N PHE A 84 15.03 -38.27 -26.03
CA PHE A 84 15.81 -39.16 -26.90
C PHE A 84 16.07 -40.53 -26.25
N LEU A 85 16.44 -40.56 -24.97
CA LEU A 85 16.68 -41.83 -24.27
C LEU A 85 15.40 -42.64 -24.09
N TYR A 86 14.27 -42.00 -23.79
CA TYR A 86 12.97 -42.65 -23.79
C TYR A 86 12.68 -43.30 -25.15
N ASP A 87 12.74 -42.55 -26.24
CA ASP A 87 12.47 -43.06 -27.59
C ASP A 87 13.42 -44.21 -27.95
N HIS A 88 14.70 -44.06 -27.64
CA HIS A 88 15.71 -45.11 -27.82
C HIS A 88 15.34 -46.40 -27.09
N TYR A 89 15.13 -46.33 -25.78
CA TYR A 89 14.88 -47.51 -24.95
C TYR A 89 13.52 -48.14 -25.22
N ASN A 90 12.53 -47.33 -25.60
CA ASN A 90 11.22 -47.82 -26.01
C ASN A 90 11.34 -48.66 -27.29
N ARG A 91 12.03 -48.16 -28.32
CA ARG A 91 12.21 -48.87 -29.60
C ARG A 91 13.03 -50.17 -29.51
N VAL A 92 13.86 -50.33 -28.47
CA VAL A 92 14.59 -51.59 -28.20
C VAL A 92 13.90 -52.48 -27.16
N ASN A 93 12.60 -52.25 -26.91
CA ASN A 93 11.74 -53.02 -26.01
C ASN A 93 12.27 -53.09 -24.55
N ARG A 94 12.92 -52.02 -24.07
CA ARG A 94 13.36 -51.86 -22.67
C ARG A 94 12.42 -50.92 -21.91
N HIS A 95 11.16 -51.32 -21.79
CA HIS A 95 10.07 -50.45 -21.30
C HIS A 95 10.32 -49.90 -19.88
N ASN A 96 10.86 -50.71 -18.97
CA ASN A 96 11.20 -50.24 -17.61
C ASN A 96 12.23 -49.10 -17.62
N THR A 97 13.23 -49.20 -18.50
CA THR A 97 14.25 -48.17 -18.65
C THR A 97 13.66 -46.92 -19.32
N ALA A 98 12.84 -47.09 -20.35
CA ALA A 98 12.11 -46.00 -20.99
C ALA A 98 11.24 -45.24 -19.97
N LYS A 99 10.53 -45.97 -19.11
CA LYS A 99 9.70 -45.41 -18.02
C LYS A 99 10.50 -44.56 -17.04
N SER A 100 11.69 -45.00 -16.63
CA SER A 100 12.57 -44.20 -15.76
C SER A 100 12.92 -42.82 -16.37
N TYR A 101 13.07 -42.73 -17.69
CA TYR A 101 13.32 -41.44 -18.34
C TYR A 101 12.07 -40.57 -18.44
N VAL A 102 10.88 -41.15 -18.62
CA VAL A 102 9.61 -40.40 -18.53
C VAL A 102 9.37 -39.89 -17.11
N ASP A 103 9.62 -40.70 -16.09
CA ASP A 103 9.56 -40.25 -14.69
C ASP A 103 10.53 -39.08 -14.45
N SER A 104 11.75 -39.18 -14.99
CA SER A 104 12.75 -38.10 -14.91
C SER A 104 12.28 -36.83 -15.61
N MET A 105 11.64 -36.93 -16.78
CA MET A 105 11.05 -35.80 -17.50
C MET A 105 9.93 -35.12 -16.71
N LEU A 106 9.02 -35.90 -16.11
CA LEU A 106 7.91 -35.37 -15.31
C LEU A 106 8.42 -34.65 -14.05
N VAL A 107 9.33 -35.29 -13.31
CA VAL A 107 9.93 -34.71 -12.09
C VAL A 107 10.70 -33.44 -12.40
N LEU A 108 11.44 -33.41 -13.52
CA LEU A 108 12.20 -32.23 -13.96
C LEU A 108 11.30 -30.99 -14.13
N ILE A 109 10.08 -31.17 -14.65
CA ILE A 109 9.14 -30.07 -14.88
C ILE A 109 8.37 -29.72 -13.60
N GLU A 110 7.91 -30.71 -12.84
CA GLU A 110 7.15 -30.48 -11.61
C GLU A 110 7.99 -29.83 -10.50
N TYR A 111 9.29 -30.14 -10.43
CA TYR A 111 10.17 -29.59 -9.40
C TYR A 111 10.61 -28.14 -9.64
N THR A 112 10.52 -27.65 -10.88
CA THR A 112 11.07 -26.33 -11.25
C THR A 112 10.04 -25.20 -11.24
N ASP A 113 8.78 -25.46 -10.82
CA ASP A 113 7.63 -24.54 -10.92
C ASP A 113 7.39 -23.97 -12.35
N ASN A 114 8.11 -24.46 -13.36
CA ASN A 114 8.07 -24.03 -14.76
C ASN A 114 6.91 -24.66 -15.55
N THR A 115 5.88 -25.17 -14.87
CA THR A 115 4.78 -25.91 -15.52
C THR A 115 4.07 -25.10 -16.61
N ASP A 116 3.97 -23.77 -16.46
CA ASP A 116 3.39 -22.90 -17.50
C ASP A 116 4.36 -22.66 -18.69
N GLU A 117 5.67 -22.53 -18.44
CA GLU A 117 6.69 -22.27 -19.48
C GLU A 117 7.08 -23.54 -20.27
N MET A 118 6.98 -24.70 -19.62
CA MET A 118 7.23 -26.04 -20.16
C MET A 118 5.95 -26.88 -20.34
N ALA A 119 4.79 -26.23 -20.42
CA ALA A 119 3.51 -26.91 -20.56
C ALA A 119 3.47 -27.85 -21.78
N ALA A 120 4.14 -27.47 -22.87
CA ALA A 120 4.26 -28.27 -24.09
C ALA A 120 4.97 -29.62 -23.83
N GLU A 121 6.13 -29.57 -23.17
CA GLU A 121 6.95 -30.70 -22.76
C GLU A 121 6.26 -31.54 -21.69
N TYR A 122 5.54 -30.92 -20.76
CA TYR A 122 4.79 -31.62 -19.72
C TYR A 122 3.66 -32.45 -20.32
N ALA A 123 2.93 -31.90 -21.30
CA ALA A 123 1.92 -32.65 -22.04
C ALA A 123 2.53 -33.84 -22.80
N GLU A 124 3.70 -33.64 -23.42
CA GLU A 124 4.43 -34.69 -24.14
C GLU A 124 4.89 -35.83 -23.21
N ALA A 125 5.49 -35.53 -22.07
CA ALA A 125 5.88 -36.54 -21.07
C ALA A 125 4.68 -37.30 -20.50
N ASN A 126 3.55 -36.62 -20.29
CA ASN A 126 2.30 -37.29 -19.90
C ASN A 126 1.82 -38.26 -21.00
N TYR A 127 1.89 -37.88 -22.28
CA TYR A 127 1.58 -38.82 -23.36
C TYR A 127 2.49 -40.05 -23.35
N PHE A 128 3.81 -39.88 -23.17
CA PHE A 128 4.74 -41.00 -23.11
C PHE A 128 4.47 -41.95 -21.94
N MET A 129 4.15 -41.40 -20.75
CA MET A 129 3.79 -42.24 -19.61
C MET A 129 2.49 -43.00 -19.88
N GLY A 130 1.50 -42.34 -20.48
CA GLY A 130 0.26 -42.99 -20.87
C GLY A 130 0.47 -44.09 -21.91
N ASP A 131 1.36 -43.88 -22.89
CA ASP A 131 1.68 -44.87 -23.93
C ASP A 131 2.35 -46.12 -23.32
N LEU A 132 3.30 -45.94 -22.38
CA LEU A 132 3.92 -47.05 -21.65
C LEU A 132 2.89 -47.84 -20.83
N LEU A 133 1.99 -47.15 -20.13
CA LEU A 133 0.91 -47.79 -19.35
C LEU A 133 -0.09 -48.51 -20.26
N PHE A 134 -0.39 -47.94 -21.43
CA PHE A 134 -1.25 -48.54 -22.43
C PHE A 134 -0.65 -49.86 -22.95
N ASP A 135 0.65 -49.86 -23.26
CA ASP A 135 1.36 -51.06 -23.73
C ASP A 135 1.43 -52.17 -22.67
N GLU A 136 1.45 -51.79 -21.38
CA GLU A 136 1.35 -52.71 -20.24
C GLU A 136 -0.09 -53.19 -19.96
N GLY A 137 -1.10 -52.62 -20.63
CA GLY A 137 -2.52 -52.94 -20.44
C GLY A 137 -3.22 -52.18 -19.31
N TYR A 138 -2.58 -51.16 -18.72
CA TYR A 138 -3.16 -50.30 -17.67
C TYR A 138 -3.92 -49.12 -18.29
N TYR A 139 -5.01 -49.41 -19.00
CA TYR A 139 -5.74 -48.42 -19.80
C TYR A 139 -6.38 -47.28 -18.98
N GLU A 140 -6.91 -47.56 -17.79
CA GLU A 140 -7.46 -46.51 -16.91
C GLU A 140 -6.38 -45.53 -16.43
N ASP A 141 -5.19 -46.03 -16.12
CA ASP A 141 -4.08 -45.19 -15.68
C ASP A 141 -3.50 -44.41 -16.87
N ALA A 142 -3.36 -45.05 -18.04
CA ALA A 142 -2.99 -44.37 -19.28
C ALA A 142 -3.93 -43.18 -19.56
N TYR A 143 -5.25 -43.38 -19.40
CA TYR A 143 -6.23 -42.33 -19.58
C TYR A 143 -5.99 -41.11 -18.69
N LYS A 144 -5.61 -41.29 -17.41
CA LYS A 144 -5.33 -40.18 -16.50
C LYS A 144 -4.21 -39.28 -17.03
N TYR A 145 -3.15 -39.88 -17.55
CA TYR A 145 -2.04 -39.14 -18.15
C TYR A 145 -2.44 -38.47 -19.46
N TYR A 146 -3.20 -39.16 -20.32
CA TYR A 146 -3.74 -38.55 -21.55
C TYR A 146 -4.65 -37.36 -21.25
N TYR A 147 -5.50 -37.46 -20.23
CA TYR A 147 -6.38 -36.36 -19.82
C TYR A 147 -5.59 -35.16 -19.27
N LYS A 148 -4.54 -35.39 -18.47
CA LYS A 148 -3.63 -34.31 -18.06
C LYS A 148 -2.99 -33.60 -19.25
N ALA A 149 -2.57 -34.33 -20.28
CA ALA A 149 -2.03 -33.73 -21.49
C ALA A 149 -3.11 -32.94 -22.29
N LYS A 150 -4.35 -33.45 -22.33
CA LYS A 150 -5.50 -32.78 -22.97
C LYS A 150 -5.82 -31.42 -22.35
N THR A 151 -5.83 -31.32 -21.02
CA THR A 151 -6.18 -30.06 -20.34
C THR A 151 -5.17 -28.96 -20.68
N ILE A 152 -3.89 -29.32 -20.77
CA ILE A 152 -2.82 -28.43 -21.19
C ILE A 152 -3.00 -28.01 -22.65
N ALA A 153 -3.19 -28.99 -23.55
CA ALA A 153 -3.41 -28.73 -24.98
C ALA A 153 -4.61 -27.81 -25.23
N LYS A 154 -5.71 -28.02 -24.50
CA LYS A 154 -6.92 -27.19 -24.56
C LYS A 154 -6.66 -25.76 -24.09
N THR A 155 -5.89 -25.59 -23.01
CA THR A 155 -5.53 -24.28 -22.44
C THR A 155 -4.65 -23.50 -23.43
N GLN A 156 -3.69 -24.17 -24.06
CA GLN A 156 -2.82 -23.59 -25.09
C GLN A 156 -3.50 -23.41 -26.45
N LYS A 157 -4.71 -23.96 -26.64
CA LYS A 157 -5.40 -24.06 -27.94
C LYS A 157 -4.53 -24.75 -29.01
N ASP A 158 -3.77 -25.76 -28.60
CA ASP A 158 -2.89 -26.52 -29.48
C ASP A 158 -3.66 -27.69 -30.12
N ALA A 159 -4.09 -27.50 -31.36
CA ALA A 159 -4.79 -28.52 -32.14
C ALA A 159 -3.94 -29.78 -32.36
N CYS A 160 -2.61 -29.66 -32.44
CA CYS A 160 -1.73 -30.79 -32.70
C CYS A 160 -1.56 -31.70 -31.50
N ARG A 161 -1.47 -31.10 -30.31
CA ARG A 161 -1.50 -31.87 -29.05
C ARG A 161 -2.87 -32.46 -28.77
N LEU A 162 -3.96 -31.82 -29.19
CA LEU A 162 -5.29 -32.42 -29.12
C LEU A 162 -5.39 -33.65 -30.04
N ALA A 163 -4.82 -33.58 -31.26
CA ALA A 163 -4.82 -34.71 -32.18
C ALA A 163 -4.11 -35.94 -31.58
N TYR A 164 -3.03 -35.71 -30.83
CA TYR A 164 -2.34 -36.74 -30.07
C TYR A 164 -3.17 -37.36 -28.96
N TYR A 165 -4.01 -36.59 -28.27
CA TYR A 165 -4.96 -37.10 -27.29
C TYR A 165 -6.03 -37.96 -27.98
N ASP A 166 -6.72 -37.44 -28.99
CA ASP A 166 -7.83 -38.13 -29.62
C ASP A 166 -7.38 -39.41 -30.35
N TYR A 167 -6.16 -39.43 -30.89
CA TYR A 167 -5.53 -40.64 -31.40
C TYR A 167 -5.43 -41.72 -30.32
N ARG A 168 -4.88 -41.37 -29.15
CA ARG A 168 -4.66 -42.31 -28.03
C ARG A 168 -5.97 -42.77 -27.41
N ILE A 169 -6.96 -41.89 -27.30
CA ILE A 169 -8.31 -42.29 -26.89
C ILE A 169 -8.92 -43.25 -27.92
N GLY A 170 -8.73 -43.01 -29.22
CA GLY A 170 -9.10 -43.96 -30.26
C GLY A 170 -8.47 -45.34 -30.06
N MET A 171 -7.18 -45.40 -29.70
CA MET A 171 -6.48 -46.65 -29.40
C MET A 171 -7.01 -47.37 -28.15
N VAL A 172 -7.29 -46.63 -27.07
CA VAL A 172 -7.93 -47.17 -25.85
C VAL A 172 -9.29 -47.77 -26.18
N LEU A 173 -10.14 -47.03 -26.89
CA LEU A 173 -11.46 -47.49 -27.30
C LEU A 173 -11.39 -48.68 -28.26
N TYR A 174 -10.38 -48.75 -29.12
CA TYR A 174 -10.16 -49.89 -30.02
C TYR A 174 -9.80 -51.16 -29.23
N LYS A 175 -8.94 -51.04 -28.20
CA LYS A 175 -8.60 -52.17 -27.32
C LYS A 175 -9.78 -52.62 -26.45
N ASP A 176 -10.66 -51.70 -26.09
CA ASP A 176 -11.93 -51.96 -25.39
C ASP A 176 -13.04 -52.46 -26.34
N GLU A 177 -12.73 -52.76 -27.60
CA GLU A 177 -13.67 -53.24 -28.63
C GLU A 177 -14.83 -52.27 -28.95
N GLN A 178 -14.75 -51.01 -28.51
CA GLN A 178 -15.70 -49.95 -28.82
C GLN A 178 -15.41 -49.30 -30.19
N PHE A 179 -15.38 -50.11 -31.25
CA PHE A 179 -14.92 -49.70 -32.58
C PHE A 179 -15.65 -48.48 -33.14
N SER A 180 -16.96 -48.35 -32.91
CA SER A 180 -17.73 -47.17 -33.33
C SER A 180 -17.28 -45.88 -32.64
N ASN A 181 -16.88 -45.96 -31.37
CA ASN A 181 -16.38 -44.82 -30.60
C ASN A 181 -14.95 -44.51 -31.02
N ALA A 182 -14.12 -45.54 -31.22
CA ALA A 182 -12.77 -45.41 -31.74
C ALA A 182 -12.75 -44.68 -33.10
N VAL A 183 -13.65 -45.04 -34.04
CA VAL A 183 -13.80 -44.33 -35.33
C VAL A 183 -14.06 -42.83 -35.14
N ARG A 184 -14.90 -42.45 -34.17
CA ARG A 184 -15.20 -41.04 -33.89
C ARG A 184 -13.95 -40.31 -33.40
N SER A 185 -13.23 -40.89 -32.44
CA SER A 185 -11.98 -40.33 -31.92
C SER A 185 -10.89 -40.23 -32.99
N PHE A 186 -10.68 -41.28 -33.79
CA PHE A 186 -9.70 -41.24 -34.87
C PHE A 186 -10.05 -40.21 -35.96
N LYS A 187 -11.33 -40.07 -36.33
CA LYS A 187 -11.75 -39.02 -37.27
C LYS A 187 -11.51 -37.62 -36.72
N GLN A 188 -11.74 -37.42 -35.43
CA GLN A 188 -11.44 -36.16 -34.74
C GLN A 188 -9.93 -35.88 -34.76
N ALA A 189 -9.11 -36.85 -34.37
CA ALA A 189 -7.66 -36.75 -34.44
C ALA A 189 -7.19 -36.39 -35.86
N TYR A 190 -7.71 -37.07 -36.89
CA TYR A 190 -7.39 -36.77 -38.29
C TYR A 190 -7.75 -35.33 -38.67
N PHE A 191 -8.94 -34.86 -38.28
CA PHE A 191 -9.38 -33.49 -38.54
C PHE A 191 -8.41 -32.47 -37.91
N GLU A 192 -8.03 -32.67 -36.65
CA GLU A 192 -7.13 -31.78 -35.91
C GLU A 192 -5.72 -31.73 -36.50
N THR A 193 -5.22 -32.84 -37.06
CA THR A 193 -3.93 -32.83 -37.77
C THR A 193 -3.89 -31.93 -39.02
N SER A 194 -5.03 -31.41 -39.49
CA SER A 194 -5.08 -30.46 -40.62
C SER A 194 -4.49 -29.10 -40.27
N ALA A 195 -4.47 -28.74 -38.98
CA ALA A 195 -3.87 -27.50 -38.48
C ALA A 195 -2.37 -27.63 -38.18
N CYS A 196 -1.79 -28.83 -38.34
CA CYS A 196 -0.43 -29.14 -37.94
C CYS A 196 0.59 -28.97 -39.07
N ASN A 197 1.83 -28.76 -38.66
CA ASN A 197 2.97 -28.68 -39.57
C ASN A 197 3.07 -29.95 -40.43
N SER A 198 3.52 -29.78 -41.67
CA SER A 198 3.73 -30.87 -42.64
C SER A 198 5.06 -31.60 -42.44
N ASP A 199 5.48 -31.79 -41.19
CA ASP A 199 6.66 -32.59 -40.89
C ASP A 199 6.39 -34.10 -41.04
N PHE A 200 7.45 -34.90 -40.99
CA PHE A 200 7.34 -36.34 -41.14
C PHE A 200 6.48 -36.99 -40.05
N ALA A 201 6.53 -36.49 -38.80
CA ALA A 201 5.82 -37.09 -37.68
C ALA A 201 4.30 -36.94 -37.85
N PHE A 202 3.82 -35.76 -38.23
CA PHE A 202 2.39 -35.55 -38.49
C PHE A 202 1.91 -36.25 -39.75
N PHE A 203 2.72 -36.26 -40.83
CA PHE A 203 2.42 -37.07 -42.01
C PHE A 203 2.27 -38.55 -41.64
N TYR A 204 3.25 -39.10 -40.91
CA TYR A 204 3.27 -40.52 -40.53
C TYR A 204 2.10 -40.85 -39.59
N ARG A 205 1.70 -39.92 -38.71
CA ARG A 205 0.52 -40.09 -37.87
C ARG A 205 -0.78 -40.06 -38.69
N LYS A 206 -0.89 -39.22 -39.72
CA LYS A 206 -2.09 -39.13 -40.57
C LYS A 206 -2.39 -40.45 -41.28
N GLN A 207 -1.37 -41.10 -41.85
CA GLN A 207 -1.58 -42.40 -42.51
C GLN A 207 -2.01 -43.48 -41.51
N GLU A 208 -1.42 -43.48 -40.31
CA GLU A 208 -1.74 -44.46 -39.25
C GLU A 208 -3.16 -44.28 -38.73
N ILE A 209 -3.60 -43.03 -38.50
CA ILE A 209 -4.98 -42.73 -38.12
C ILE A 209 -5.97 -43.27 -39.17
N LEU A 210 -5.68 -43.08 -40.45
CA LEU A 210 -6.55 -43.57 -41.54
C LEU A 210 -6.59 -45.10 -41.58
N ASP A 211 -5.44 -45.77 -41.44
CA ASP A 211 -5.37 -47.23 -41.36
C ASP A 211 -6.15 -47.77 -40.15
N ASN A 212 -6.03 -47.13 -38.99
CA ASN A 212 -6.77 -47.49 -37.78
C ASN A 212 -8.29 -47.28 -37.92
N ILE A 213 -8.73 -46.24 -38.63
CA ILE A 213 -10.16 -46.10 -38.98
C ILE A 213 -10.60 -47.26 -39.87
N GLY A 214 -9.78 -47.66 -40.84
CA GLY A 214 -10.02 -48.82 -41.69
C GLY A 214 -10.16 -50.11 -40.87
N LEU A 215 -9.23 -50.35 -39.94
CA LEU A 215 -9.27 -51.48 -39.02
C LEU A 215 -10.55 -51.50 -38.18
N CYS A 216 -11.00 -50.35 -37.67
CA CYS A 216 -12.25 -50.27 -36.92
C CYS A 216 -13.46 -50.64 -37.79
N TYR A 217 -13.56 -50.15 -39.02
CA TYR A 217 -14.66 -50.52 -39.92
C TYR A 217 -14.61 -52.00 -40.30
N TYR A 218 -13.43 -52.57 -40.49
CA TYR A 218 -13.29 -54.01 -40.71
C TYR A 218 -13.82 -54.80 -39.50
N LYS A 219 -13.49 -54.38 -38.28
CA LYS A 219 -14.01 -54.99 -37.04
C LYS A 219 -15.53 -54.81 -36.84
N LEU A 220 -16.11 -53.78 -37.44
CA LEU A 220 -17.55 -53.54 -37.50
C LEU A 220 -18.25 -54.30 -38.64
N ASP A 221 -17.57 -55.24 -39.30
CA ASP A 221 -18.09 -56.01 -40.44
C ASP A 221 -18.48 -55.11 -41.64
N MET A 222 -17.73 -54.02 -41.85
CA MET A 222 -17.91 -53.07 -42.94
C MET A 222 -16.66 -53.01 -43.85
N PRO A 223 -16.30 -54.10 -44.56
CA PRO A 223 -15.06 -54.18 -45.32
C PRO A 223 -14.96 -53.17 -46.48
N ASP A 224 -16.08 -52.80 -47.13
CA ASP A 224 -16.07 -51.74 -48.17
C ASP A 224 -15.67 -50.38 -47.58
N SER A 225 -16.18 -50.05 -46.38
CA SER A 225 -15.79 -48.84 -45.67
C SER A 225 -14.33 -48.88 -45.24
N ALA A 226 -13.85 -50.04 -44.79
CA ALA A 226 -12.44 -50.24 -44.44
C ALA A 226 -11.52 -49.94 -45.63
N LEU A 227 -11.83 -50.49 -46.81
CA LEU A 227 -11.07 -50.28 -48.05
C LEU A 227 -10.97 -48.79 -48.43
N VAL A 228 -12.05 -48.01 -48.27
CA VAL A 228 -12.01 -46.55 -48.53
C VAL A 228 -10.93 -45.87 -47.70
N TYR A 229 -10.80 -46.24 -46.42
CA TYR A 229 -9.81 -45.64 -45.52
C TYR A 229 -8.39 -46.14 -45.77
N TYR A 230 -8.22 -47.42 -46.08
CA TYR A 230 -6.92 -47.95 -46.50
C TYR A 230 -6.40 -47.29 -47.78
N HIS A 231 -7.27 -47.06 -48.76
CA HIS A 231 -6.90 -46.33 -49.97
C HIS A 231 -6.50 -44.87 -49.67
N LYS A 232 -7.19 -44.20 -48.73
CA LYS A 232 -6.78 -42.87 -48.27
C LYS A 232 -5.41 -42.90 -47.58
N ALA A 233 -5.15 -43.90 -46.75
CA ALA A 233 -3.86 -44.06 -46.08
C ALA A 233 -2.72 -44.24 -47.10
N LEU A 234 -2.91 -45.13 -48.09
CA LEU A 234 -1.94 -45.32 -49.19
C LEU A 234 -1.73 -44.03 -49.99
N TYR A 235 -2.80 -43.32 -50.33
CA TYR A 235 -2.71 -42.05 -51.05
C TYR A 235 -1.84 -41.04 -50.28
N VAL A 236 -2.06 -40.89 -48.97
CA VAL A 236 -1.26 -40.00 -48.11
C VAL A 236 0.22 -40.40 -48.16
N ILE A 237 0.54 -41.69 -48.11
CA ILE A 237 1.93 -42.17 -48.21
C ILE A 237 2.53 -41.88 -49.58
N ASP A 238 1.81 -42.22 -50.66
CA ASP A 238 2.30 -42.08 -52.03
C ASP A 238 2.59 -40.62 -52.41
N THR A 239 1.78 -39.68 -51.94
CA THR A 239 1.98 -38.26 -52.24
C THR A 239 3.08 -37.61 -51.42
N SER A 240 3.41 -38.15 -50.24
CA SER A 240 4.23 -37.44 -49.25
C SER A 240 5.63 -38.06 -49.06
N CYS A 241 5.80 -39.35 -49.35
CA CYS A 241 7.01 -40.05 -48.93
C CYS A 241 8.28 -39.65 -49.70
N ASN A 242 8.16 -39.24 -50.97
CA ASN A 242 9.32 -38.97 -51.85
C ASN A 242 10.19 -37.78 -51.40
N GLY A 243 9.73 -36.96 -50.46
CA GLY A 243 10.44 -35.77 -49.97
C GLY A 243 11.41 -36.01 -48.81
N TYR A 244 11.56 -37.25 -48.32
CA TYR A 244 12.33 -37.54 -47.10
C TYR A 244 13.58 -38.39 -47.36
N VAL A 245 14.54 -38.34 -46.41
CA VAL A 245 15.79 -39.12 -46.45
C VAL A 245 15.55 -40.64 -46.45
N THR A 246 16.52 -41.41 -46.94
CA THR A 246 16.41 -42.88 -47.17
C THR A 246 15.89 -43.68 -45.96
N SER A 247 16.29 -43.34 -44.73
CA SER A 247 15.81 -44.01 -43.51
C SER A 247 14.29 -43.83 -43.29
N ARG A 248 13.74 -42.69 -43.69
CA ARG A 248 12.30 -42.38 -43.60
C ARG A 248 11.50 -43.00 -44.75
N VAL A 249 12.11 -43.16 -45.93
CA VAL A 249 11.51 -43.92 -47.04
C VAL A 249 11.24 -45.37 -46.63
N ARG A 250 12.15 -45.98 -45.86
CA ARG A 250 11.95 -47.30 -45.27
C ARG A 250 10.68 -47.36 -44.42
N LEU A 251 10.47 -46.39 -43.52
CA LEU A 251 9.27 -46.31 -42.67
C LEU A 251 7.97 -46.20 -43.49
N CYS A 252 7.97 -45.42 -44.57
CA CYS A 252 6.81 -45.37 -45.47
C CYS A 252 6.51 -46.75 -46.09
N ASN A 253 7.54 -47.46 -46.52
CA ASN A 253 7.39 -48.78 -47.13
C ASN A 253 6.88 -49.81 -46.13
N THR A 254 7.34 -49.75 -44.88
CA THR A 254 6.79 -50.53 -43.78
C THR A 254 5.30 -50.25 -43.59
N ALA A 255 4.91 -48.96 -43.52
CA ALA A 255 3.50 -48.57 -43.39
C ALA A 255 2.64 -49.05 -44.56
N LYS A 256 3.11 -48.95 -45.82
CA LYS A 256 2.41 -49.50 -46.99
C LYS A 256 2.15 -51.00 -46.86
N ALA A 257 3.16 -51.75 -46.42
CA ALA A 257 3.06 -53.19 -46.27
C ALA A 257 2.06 -53.60 -45.18
N VAL A 258 2.00 -52.86 -44.07
CA VAL A 258 0.96 -53.05 -43.03
C VAL A 258 -0.42 -52.82 -43.62
N ILE A 259 -0.61 -51.71 -44.35
CA ILE A 259 -1.90 -51.37 -44.97
C ILE A 259 -2.30 -52.44 -46.01
N TRP A 260 -1.38 -52.98 -46.81
CA TRP A 260 -1.67 -54.08 -47.72
C TRP A 260 -2.16 -55.34 -46.99
N GLY A 261 -1.57 -55.70 -45.85
CA GLY A 261 -2.02 -56.83 -45.03
C GLY A 261 -3.42 -56.60 -44.43
N ASN A 262 -3.75 -55.37 -44.06
CA ASN A 262 -5.07 -54.99 -43.57
C ASN A 262 -6.12 -54.99 -44.71
N MET A 263 -5.80 -54.40 -45.86
CA MET A 263 -6.62 -54.43 -47.07
C MET A 263 -6.90 -55.86 -47.52
N ALA A 264 -5.90 -56.74 -47.45
CA ALA A 264 -6.09 -58.14 -47.82
C ALA A 264 -7.15 -58.82 -46.96
N SER A 265 -7.21 -58.50 -45.66
CA SER A 265 -8.23 -59.02 -44.76
C SER A 265 -9.63 -58.56 -45.18
N ALA A 266 -9.78 -57.27 -45.53
CA ALA A 266 -11.03 -56.72 -46.04
C ALA A 266 -11.45 -57.33 -47.40
N TYR A 267 -10.51 -57.50 -48.33
CA TYR A 267 -10.80 -58.15 -49.61
C TYR A 267 -11.16 -59.63 -49.46
N SER A 268 -10.53 -60.33 -48.52
CA SER A 268 -10.88 -61.72 -48.19
C SER A 268 -12.32 -61.81 -47.68
N ALA A 269 -12.72 -60.91 -46.78
CA ALA A 269 -14.10 -60.83 -46.27
C ALA A 269 -15.13 -60.52 -47.38
N LEU A 270 -14.74 -59.80 -48.43
CA LEU A 270 -15.56 -59.57 -49.63
C LEU A 270 -15.53 -60.74 -50.63
N GLY A 271 -14.87 -61.85 -50.31
CA GLY A 271 -14.75 -63.03 -51.17
C GLY A 271 -13.72 -62.89 -52.30
N ARG A 272 -12.96 -61.77 -52.36
CA ARG A 272 -11.92 -61.54 -53.38
C ARG A 272 -10.59 -62.17 -52.96
N LYS A 273 -10.59 -63.49 -52.84
CA LYS A 273 -9.49 -64.27 -52.26
C LYS A 273 -8.16 -64.11 -53.01
N ASP A 274 -8.17 -64.08 -54.35
CA ASP A 274 -6.94 -63.91 -55.14
C ASP A 274 -6.28 -62.54 -54.92
N THR A 275 -7.09 -61.48 -54.78
CA THR A 275 -6.59 -60.14 -54.45
C THR A 275 -6.04 -60.10 -53.03
N ALA A 276 -6.70 -60.78 -52.08
CA ALA A 276 -6.22 -60.88 -50.71
C ALA A 276 -4.88 -61.61 -50.64
N GLU A 277 -4.73 -62.76 -51.30
CA GLU A 277 -3.48 -63.52 -51.36
C GLU A 277 -2.33 -62.67 -51.93
N MET A 278 -2.55 -61.99 -53.06
CA MET A 278 -1.55 -61.14 -53.69
C MET A 278 -1.08 -59.99 -52.77
N LEU A 279 -2.01 -59.34 -52.07
CA LEU A 279 -1.69 -58.28 -51.12
C LEU A 279 -0.97 -58.82 -49.87
N MET A 280 -1.36 -59.99 -49.34
CA MET A 280 -0.65 -60.64 -48.23
C MET A 280 0.79 -60.98 -48.62
N LEU A 281 1.00 -61.57 -49.81
CA LEU A 281 2.34 -61.90 -50.31
C LEU A 281 3.19 -60.64 -50.50
N SER A 282 2.60 -59.55 -51.00
CA SER A 282 3.28 -58.25 -51.17
C SER A 282 3.68 -57.65 -49.83
N SER A 283 2.78 -57.68 -48.84
CA SER A 283 3.04 -57.26 -47.46
C SER A 283 4.18 -58.08 -46.83
N ILE A 284 4.10 -59.41 -46.90
CA ILE A 284 5.12 -60.32 -46.36
C ILE A 284 6.48 -60.08 -47.03
N GLY A 285 6.53 -59.97 -48.36
CA GLY A 285 7.77 -59.75 -49.10
C GLY A 285 8.48 -58.45 -48.74
N MET A 286 7.71 -57.40 -48.40
CA MET A 286 8.27 -56.13 -47.98
C MET A 286 8.73 -56.17 -46.51
N ASN A 287 7.85 -56.59 -45.60
CA ASN A 287 8.09 -56.49 -44.16
C ASN A 287 8.99 -57.60 -43.59
N SER A 288 9.28 -58.65 -44.37
CA SER A 288 10.26 -59.67 -43.98
C SER A 288 11.72 -59.22 -44.15
N GLN A 289 11.97 -58.07 -44.77
CA GLN A 289 13.33 -57.57 -45.01
C GLN A 289 13.99 -57.09 -43.70
N HIS A 290 15.32 -57.18 -43.64
CA HIS A 290 16.08 -56.70 -42.50
C HIS A 290 15.84 -55.19 -42.28
N SER A 291 15.57 -54.78 -41.02
CA SER A 291 15.20 -53.40 -40.62
C SER A 291 13.78 -52.91 -40.98
N TYR A 292 12.88 -53.79 -41.42
CA TYR A 292 11.44 -53.52 -41.55
C TYR A 292 10.67 -54.05 -40.32
N ASP A 293 9.40 -54.44 -40.48
CA ASP A 293 8.56 -54.99 -39.40
C ASP A 293 8.36 -56.51 -39.57
N PRO A 294 9.28 -57.35 -39.05
CA PRO A 294 9.16 -58.79 -39.14
C PRO A 294 7.96 -59.34 -38.34
N HIS A 295 7.47 -58.60 -37.34
CA HIS A 295 6.33 -59.02 -36.53
C HIS A 295 5.01 -58.89 -37.31
N ASP A 296 4.82 -57.78 -38.03
CA ASP A 296 3.70 -57.65 -38.96
C ASP A 296 3.75 -58.72 -40.06
N ALA A 297 4.94 -59.00 -40.61
CA ALA A 297 5.09 -60.07 -41.59
C ALA A 297 4.69 -61.46 -41.01
N GLN A 298 4.98 -61.75 -39.75
CA GLN A 298 4.52 -62.97 -39.08
C GLN A 298 2.98 -62.99 -38.92
N SER A 299 2.39 -61.88 -38.47
CA SER A 299 0.94 -61.74 -38.36
C SER A 299 0.24 -61.94 -39.70
N THR A 300 0.80 -61.38 -40.77
CA THR A 300 0.27 -61.52 -42.13
C THR A 300 0.45 -62.94 -42.68
N ARG A 301 1.54 -63.65 -42.34
CA ARG A 301 1.67 -65.09 -42.65
C ARG A 301 0.57 -65.94 -41.99
N LEU A 302 0.17 -65.62 -40.75
CA LEU A 302 -0.95 -66.32 -40.11
C LEU A 302 -2.26 -66.09 -40.86
N LYS A 303 -2.52 -64.86 -41.30
CA LYS A 303 -3.70 -64.53 -42.13
C LYS A 303 -3.67 -65.30 -43.46
N LEU A 304 -2.50 -65.40 -44.09
CA LEU A 304 -2.32 -66.15 -45.34
C LEU A 304 -2.54 -67.66 -45.15
N ALA A 305 -2.00 -68.24 -44.08
CA ALA A 305 -2.22 -69.65 -43.75
C ALA A 305 -3.70 -69.93 -43.44
N ALA A 306 -4.42 -69.01 -42.78
CA ALA A 306 -5.86 -69.11 -42.56
C ALA A 306 -6.63 -69.07 -43.89
N LEU A 307 -6.25 -68.18 -44.83
CA LEU A 307 -6.85 -68.11 -46.16
C LEU A 307 -6.67 -69.44 -46.93
N TYR A 308 -5.49 -70.04 -46.89
CA TYR A 308 -5.23 -71.33 -47.52
C TYR A 308 -6.01 -72.48 -46.88
N LEU A 309 -6.17 -72.46 -45.55
CA LEU A 309 -7.02 -73.42 -44.85
C LEU A 309 -8.46 -73.37 -45.35
N GLU A 310 -9.04 -72.16 -45.47
CA GLU A 310 -10.40 -71.96 -45.98
C GLU A 310 -10.57 -72.42 -47.43
N GLN A 311 -9.50 -72.37 -48.23
CA GLN A 311 -9.50 -72.80 -49.63
C GLN A 311 -9.18 -74.30 -49.80
N GLY A 312 -8.83 -75.02 -48.73
CA GLY A 312 -8.37 -76.41 -48.82
C GLY A 312 -6.99 -76.58 -49.47
N ARG A 313 -6.17 -75.52 -49.52
CA ARG A 313 -4.85 -75.50 -50.16
C ARG A 313 -3.77 -75.97 -49.19
N HIS A 314 -3.77 -77.27 -48.92
CA HIS A 314 -2.92 -77.89 -47.89
C HIS A 314 -1.41 -77.76 -48.15
N GLU A 315 -0.97 -77.83 -49.41
CA GLU A 315 0.46 -77.73 -49.74
C GLU A 315 1.02 -76.34 -49.44
N GLU A 316 0.32 -75.29 -49.88
CA GLU A 316 0.70 -73.90 -49.64
C GLU A 316 0.58 -73.55 -48.16
N MET A 317 -0.47 -74.04 -47.48
CA MET A 317 -0.62 -73.87 -46.03
C MET A 317 0.59 -74.45 -45.28
N SER A 318 1.02 -75.67 -45.65
CA SER A 318 2.21 -76.31 -45.06
C SER A 318 3.47 -75.47 -45.24
N LYS A 319 3.68 -74.89 -46.42
CA LYS A 319 4.83 -74.00 -46.69
C LYS A 319 4.82 -72.79 -45.76
N VAL A 320 3.69 -72.09 -45.66
CA VAL A 320 3.58 -70.89 -44.80
C VAL A 320 3.73 -71.24 -43.32
N LEU A 321 3.15 -72.36 -42.85
CA LEU A 321 3.32 -72.81 -41.46
C LEU A 321 4.78 -73.14 -41.13
N ASN A 322 5.52 -73.76 -42.07
CA ASN A 322 6.95 -74.02 -41.89
C ASN A 322 7.78 -72.74 -41.87
N GLU A 323 7.43 -71.73 -42.69
CA GLU A 323 8.04 -70.41 -42.61
C GLU A 323 7.82 -69.76 -41.24
N ILE A 324 6.59 -69.80 -40.72
CA ILE A 324 6.29 -69.26 -39.39
C ILE A 324 7.14 -69.98 -38.34
N LYS A 325 7.17 -71.32 -38.37
CA LYS A 325 7.95 -72.16 -37.44
C LYS A 325 9.46 -71.84 -37.47
N ALA A 326 10.01 -71.54 -38.64
CA ALA A 326 11.42 -71.22 -38.81
C ALA A 326 11.85 -69.92 -38.09
N ILE A 327 10.91 -69.03 -37.76
CA ILE A 327 11.16 -67.73 -37.11
C ILE A 327 10.99 -67.83 -35.58
N ASP A 328 11.47 -68.93 -34.99
CA ASP A 328 11.47 -69.23 -33.54
C ASP A 328 10.16 -68.86 -32.82
N VAL A 329 9.08 -69.55 -33.20
CA VAL A 329 7.74 -69.32 -32.65
C VAL A 329 7.71 -69.49 -31.13
N ASP A 330 8.48 -70.43 -30.58
CA ASP A 330 8.45 -70.80 -29.16
C ASP A 330 8.99 -69.69 -28.23
N HIS A 331 9.82 -68.79 -28.76
CA HIS A 331 10.29 -67.58 -28.05
C HIS A 331 9.70 -66.27 -28.61
N GLY A 332 8.83 -66.37 -29.62
CA GLY A 332 8.19 -65.23 -30.28
C GLY A 332 7.00 -64.63 -29.53
N ASN A 333 6.28 -63.70 -30.18
CA ASN A 333 5.09 -63.07 -29.63
C ASN A 333 4.01 -64.13 -29.30
N LYS A 334 3.44 -64.09 -28.09
CA LYS A 334 2.37 -64.99 -27.62
C LYS A 334 1.15 -65.02 -28.55
N GLU A 335 0.82 -63.93 -29.21
CA GLU A 335 -0.28 -63.85 -30.17
C GLU A 335 0.02 -64.70 -31.42
N VAL A 336 1.26 -64.65 -31.90
CA VAL A 336 1.73 -65.46 -33.02
C VAL A 336 1.76 -66.94 -32.63
N GLN A 337 2.20 -67.26 -31.41
CA GLN A 337 2.17 -68.63 -30.87
C GLN A 337 0.75 -69.19 -30.85
N VAL A 338 -0.21 -68.43 -30.31
CA VAL A 338 -1.62 -68.83 -30.26
C VAL A 338 -2.17 -69.04 -31.67
N GLY A 339 -1.92 -68.10 -32.59
CA GLY A 339 -2.37 -68.21 -33.97
C GLY A 339 -1.78 -69.42 -34.69
N TYR A 340 -0.48 -69.66 -34.53
CA TYR A 340 0.22 -70.79 -35.12
C TYR A 340 -0.31 -72.12 -34.60
N HIS A 341 -0.42 -72.30 -33.29
CA HIS A 341 -0.97 -73.53 -32.71
C HIS A 341 -2.42 -73.75 -33.14
N ASN A 342 -3.23 -72.66 -33.23
CA ASN A 342 -4.60 -72.73 -33.72
C ASN A 342 -4.69 -73.22 -35.18
N LEU A 343 -3.86 -72.68 -36.07
CA LEU A 343 -3.87 -73.07 -37.49
C LEU A 343 -3.27 -74.45 -37.70
N MET A 344 -2.22 -74.80 -36.94
CA MET A 344 -1.55 -76.09 -37.07
C MET A 344 -2.45 -77.26 -36.65
N TRP A 345 -3.22 -77.16 -35.57
CA TRP A 345 -4.12 -78.26 -35.20
C TRP A 345 -5.23 -78.44 -36.25
N GLN A 346 -5.76 -77.34 -36.82
CA GLN A 346 -6.77 -77.39 -37.89
C GLN A 346 -6.20 -78.01 -39.17
N TYR A 347 -4.98 -77.61 -39.56
CA TYR A 347 -4.26 -78.20 -40.67
C TYR A 347 -4.04 -79.71 -40.47
N LEU A 348 -3.46 -80.12 -39.34
CA LEU A 348 -3.18 -81.52 -39.03
C LEU A 348 -4.47 -82.35 -39.01
N LYS A 349 -5.56 -81.82 -38.46
CA LYS A 349 -6.87 -82.46 -38.51
C LYS A 349 -7.38 -82.61 -39.95
N SER A 350 -7.19 -81.60 -40.80
CA SER A 350 -7.63 -81.64 -42.20
C SER A 350 -6.92 -82.68 -43.05
N ILE A 351 -5.67 -83.02 -42.70
CA ILE A 351 -4.88 -84.06 -43.38
C ILE A 351 -4.93 -85.44 -42.68
N GLY A 352 -5.74 -85.59 -41.63
CA GLY A 352 -5.96 -86.86 -40.92
C GLY A 352 -5.03 -87.15 -39.74
N GLU A 353 -4.08 -86.28 -39.43
CA GLU A 353 -3.06 -86.43 -38.37
C GLU A 353 -3.60 -86.07 -36.97
N SER A 354 -4.58 -86.84 -36.50
CA SER A 354 -5.37 -86.51 -35.30
C SER A 354 -4.56 -86.45 -34.00
N GLN A 355 -3.54 -87.30 -33.84
CA GLN A 355 -2.71 -87.31 -32.64
C GLN A 355 -1.82 -86.07 -32.55
N ALA A 356 -1.20 -85.68 -33.67
CA ALA A 356 -0.40 -84.46 -33.75
C ALA A 356 -1.29 -83.20 -33.60
N ALA A 357 -2.49 -83.21 -34.17
CA ALA A 357 -3.47 -82.14 -34.02
C ALA A 357 -3.81 -81.90 -32.53
N TYR A 358 -4.02 -82.97 -31.75
CA TYR A 358 -4.33 -82.85 -30.32
C TYR A 358 -3.23 -82.14 -29.52
N ALA A 359 -1.95 -82.40 -29.83
CA ALA A 359 -0.83 -81.73 -29.16
C ALA A 359 -0.87 -80.21 -29.39
N HIS A 360 -1.08 -79.78 -30.64
CA HIS A 360 -1.21 -78.35 -30.98
C HIS A 360 -2.48 -77.71 -30.40
N LEU A 361 -3.59 -78.45 -30.36
CA LEU A 361 -4.83 -77.98 -29.73
C LEU A 361 -4.63 -77.75 -28.22
N SER A 362 -3.94 -78.66 -27.53
CA SER A 362 -3.62 -78.53 -26.10
C SER A 362 -2.77 -77.28 -25.82
N HIS A 363 -1.74 -77.03 -26.64
CA HIS A 363 -0.94 -75.80 -26.56
C HIS A 363 -1.76 -74.54 -26.86
N TYR A 364 -2.61 -74.57 -27.89
CA TYR A 364 -3.49 -73.46 -28.22
C TYR A 364 -4.42 -73.13 -27.04
N VAL A 365 -5.07 -74.12 -26.44
CA VAL A 365 -5.99 -73.92 -25.31
C VAL A 365 -5.24 -73.37 -24.10
N SER A 366 -4.08 -73.94 -23.74
CA SER A 366 -3.31 -73.48 -22.58
C SER A 366 -2.77 -72.05 -22.74
N LEU A 367 -2.26 -71.71 -23.93
CA LEU A 367 -1.83 -70.35 -24.26
C LEU A 367 -3.02 -69.38 -24.31
N SER A 368 -4.14 -69.79 -24.92
CA SER A 368 -5.35 -68.97 -25.01
C SER A 368 -5.94 -68.69 -23.63
N ASP A 369 -5.97 -69.67 -22.73
CA ASP A 369 -6.43 -69.48 -21.35
C ASP A 369 -5.47 -68.58 -20.55
N SER A 370 -4.16 -68.70 -20.77
CA SER A 370 -3.15 -67.82 -20.15
C SER A 370 -3.35 -66.37 -20.59
N ILE A 371 -3.48 -66.11 -21.90
CA ILE A 371 -3.76 -64.78 -22.44
C ILE A 371 -5.12 -64.27 -21.99
N ARG A 372 -6.16 -65.12 -22.03
CA ARG A 372 -7.51 -64.74 -21.60
C ARG A 372 -7.55 -64.42 -20.11
N LYS A 373 -6.77 -65.08 -19.24
CA LYS A 373 -6.71 -64.74 -17.81
C LYS A 373 -6.07 -63.37 -17.58
N VAL A 374 -5.03 -63.02 -18.35
CA VAL A 374 -4.42 -61.68 -18.35
C VAL A 374 -5.42 -60.65 -18.88
N ASN A 375 -6.00 -60.90 -20.05
CA ASN A 375 -6.95 -59.98 -20.68
C ASN A 375 -8.28 -59.88 -19.91
N LYS A 376 -8.75 -60.92 -19.21
CA LYS A 376 -10.00 -60.88 -18.43
C LYS A 376 -9.88 -60.01 -17.18
N ASN A 377 -8.70 -59.92 -16.56
CA ASN A 377 -8.46 -58.93 -15.50
C ASN A 377 -8.54 -57.48 -16.04
N VAL A 378 -8.33 -57.29 -17.35
CA VAL A 378 -8.40 -56.01 -18.05
C VAL A 378 -9.80 -55.73 -18.64
N LEU A 379 -10.47 -56.74 -19.22
CA LEU A 379 -11.80 -56.67 -19.85
C LEU A 379 -12.99 -56.62 -18.87
N LEU A 380 -12.80 -56.98 -17.58
CA LEU A 380 -13.89 -57.00 -16.59
C LEU A 380 -14.32 -55.60 -16.12
N ARG A 381 -13.69 -54.53 -16.63
CA ARG A 381 -14.15 -53.16 -16.48
C ARG A 381 -14.55 -52.68 -17.87
N ASP A 382 -15.74 -52.10 -18.00
CA ASP A 382 -16.11 -51.33 -19.17
C ASP A 382 -15.21 -50.09 -19.19
N ILE A 383 -14.07 -50.19 -19.88
CA ILE A 383 -13.04 -49.15 -19.85
C ILE A 383 -13.59 -47.90 -20.52
N GLY A 384 -14.39 -48.01 -21.57
CA GLY A 384 -15.01 -46.86 -22.22
C GLY A 384 -15.98 -46.11 -21.31
N GLU A 385 -16.86 -46.80 -20.57
CA GLU A 385 -17.70 -46.16 -19.54
C GLU A 385 -16.85 -45.58 -18.40
N GLY A 386 -15.79 -46.28 -17.98
CA GLY A 386 -14.84 -45.80 -16.99
C GLY A 386 -14.12 -44.52 -17.43
N VAL A 387 -13.65 -44.48 -18.68
CA VAL A 387 -13.00 -43.33 -19.33
C VAL A 387 -13.96 -42.16 -19.45
N ALA A 388 -15.20 -42.39 -19.91
CA ALA A 388 -16.22 -41.35 -19.99
C ALA A 388 -16.62 -40.81 -18.60
N SER A 389 -16.69 -41.70 -17.60
CA SER A 389 -16.93 -41.34 -16.21
C SER A 389 -15.79 -40.51 -15.63
N LEU A 390 -14.53 -40.91 -15.88
CA LEU A 390 -13.33 -40.17 -15.50
C LEU A 390 -13.30 -38.79 -16.17
N GLU A 391 -13.63 -38.70 -17.46
CA GLU A 391 -13.77 -37.41 -18.15
C GLU A 391 -14.75 -36.50 -17.42
N LYS A 392 -15.94 -37.01 -17.09
CA LYS A 392 -16.97 -36.26 -16.40
C LYS A 392 -16.52 -35.82 -15.01
N GLN A 393 -15.84 -36.69 -14.26
CA GLN A 393 -15.30 -36.36 -12.94
C GLN A 393 -14.29 -35.21 -13.01
N TYR A 394 -13.33 -35.29 -13.93
CA TYR A 394 -12.35 -34.22 -14.09
C TYR A 394 -12.96 -32.90 -14.60
N GLN A 395 -13.98 -32.96 -15.46
CA GLN A 395 -14.72 -31.76 -15.87
C GLN A 395 -15.45 -31.10 -14.69
N ILE A 396 -16.05 -31.90 -13.80
CA ILE A 396 -16.68 -31.40 -12.58
C ILE A 396 -15.64 -30.76 -11.65
N GLU A 397 -14.47 -31.39 -11.50
CA GLU A 397 -13.38 -30.86 -10.68
C GLU A 397 -12.87 -29.51 -11.20
N ASP A 398 -12.65 -29.37 -12.51
CA ASP A 398 -12.26 -28.11 -13.15
C ASP A 398 -13.34 -27.02 -12.95
N LEU A 399 -14.61 -27.36 -13.17
CA LEU A 399 -15.74 -26.45 -12.93
C LEU A 399 -15.84 -26.00 -11.47
N ASN A 400 -15.56 -26.90 -10.51
CA ASN A 400 -15.55 -26.57 -9.09
C ASN A 400 -14.41 -25.61 -8.76
N LYS A 401 -13.20 -25.85 -9.28
CA LYS A 401 -12.05 -24.96 -9.09
C LYS A 401 -12.31 -23.57 -9.66
N GLN A 402 -12.88 -23.49 -10.87
CA GLN A 402 -13.29 -22.21 -11.47
C GLN A 402 -14.38 -21.52 -10.64
N THR A 403 -15.33 -22.28 -10.10
CA THR A 403 -16.39 -21.76 -9.22
C THR A 403 -15.82 -21.21 -7.92
N GLU A 404 -14.83 -21.86 -7.33
CA GLU A 404 -14.14 -21.40 -6.12
C GLU A 404 -13.41 -20.08 -6.37
N VAL A 405 -12.59 -20.00 -7.44
CA VAL A 405 -11.90 -18.76 -7.84
C VAL A 405 -12.91 -17.64 -8.11
N ARG A 406 -14.02 -17.93 -8.78
CA ARG A 406 -15.11 -16.97 -9.02
C ARG A 406 -15.74 -16.49 -7.70
N ASN A 407 -16.02 -17.39 -6.77
CA ASN A 407 -16.63 -17.05 -5.49
C ASN A 407 -15.70 -16.17 -4.64
N ILE A 408 -14.40 -16.50 -4.58
CA ILE A 408 -13.39 -15.66 -3.92
C ILE A 408 -13.36 -14.26 -4.54
N SER A 409 -13.34 -14.20 -5.87
CA SER A 409 -13.35 -12.92 -6.62
C SER A 409 -14.60 -12.08 -6.34
N LEU A 410 -15.78 -12.72 -6.24
CA LEU A 410 -17.03 -12.04 -5.88
C LEU A 410 -17.01 -11.51 -4.45
N VAL A 411 -16.50 -12.28 -3.49
CA VAL A 411 -16.36 -11.82 -2.10
C VAL A 411 -15.47 -10.58 -2.03
N ILE A 412 -14.32 -10.59 -2.74
CA ILE A 412 -13.43 -9.42 -2.82
C ILE A 412 -14.17 -8.21 -3.42
N ALA A 413 -14.90 -8.39 -4.51
CA ALA A 413 -15.65 -7.31 -5.16
C ALA A 413 -16.72 -6.71 -4.22
N VAL A 414 -17.44 -7.55 -3.46
CA VAL A 414 -18.43 -7.10 -2.47
C VAL A 414 -17.75 -6.30 -1.35
N LEU A 415 -16.60 -6.76 -0.84
CA LEU A 415 -15.84 -6.04 0.19
C LEU A 415 -15.40 -4.65 -0.30
N ILE A 416 -14.91 -4.55 -1.55
CA ILE A 416 -14.55 -3.26 -2.17
C ILE A 416 -15.77 -2.34 -2.27
N PHE A 417 -16.92 -2.87 -2.70
CA PHE A 417 -18.16 -2.09 -2.81
C PHE A 417 -18.62 -1.56 -1.44
N VAL A 418 -18.59 -2.39 -0.40
CA VAL A 418 -18.94 -1.99 0.98
C VAL A 418 -18.00 -0.91 1.49
N MET A 419 -16.68 -1.04 1.27
CA MET A 419 -15.72 0.00 1.65
C MET A 419 -15.98 1.32 0.92
N ALA A 420 -16.27 1.28 -0.38
CA ALA A 420 -16.61 2.47 -1.16
C ALA A 420 -17.90 3.15 -0.64
N ALA A 421 -18.93 2.37 -0.29
CA ALA A 421 -20.16 2.89 0.29
C ALA A 421 -19.92 3.57 1.65
N ILE A 422 -19.07 2.99 2.51
CA ILE A 422 -18.68 3.59 3.79
C ILE A 422 -17.95 4.92 3.57
N ILE A 423 -16.95 4.96 2.67
CA ILE A 423 -16.21 6.18 2.34
C ILE A 423 -17.16 7.26 1.82
N PHE A 424 -18.06 6.89 0.91
CA PHE A 424 -19.04 7.82 0.34
C PHE A 424 -19.99 8.38 1.42
N SER A 425 -20.47 7.53 2.33
CA SER A 425 -21.26 7.96 3.49
C SER A 425 -20.50 8.94 4.38
N GLN A 426 -19.20 8.69 4.64
CA GLN A 426 -18.35 9.59 5.44
C GLN A 426 -18.14 10.94 4.74
N LEU A 427 -17.98 10.95 3.41
CA LEU A 427 -17.87 12.19 2.63
C LEU A 427 -19.15 13.03 2.72
N ILE A 428 -20.33 12.40 2.61
CA ILE A 428 -21.61 13.11 2.75
C ILE A 428 -21.77 13.68 4.16
N TYR A 429 -21.45 12.88 5.19
CA TYR A 429 -21.54 13.32 6.58
C TYR A 429 -20.61 14.50 6.87
N THR A 430 -19.34 14.41 6.44
CA THR A 430 -18.34 15.48 6.64
C THR A 430 -18.71 16.74 5.85
N TRP A 431 -19.27 16.62 4.65
CA TRP A 431 -19.75 17.76 3.87
C TRP A 431 -20.90 18.50 4.57
N LYS A 432 -21.92 17.78 5.08
CA LYS A 432 -23.01 18.38 5.86
C LYS A 432 -22.50 19.11 7.11
N LYS A 433 -21.68 18.43 7.91
CA LYS A 433 -21.10 19.02 9.13
C LYS A 433 -20.24 20.27 8.83
N THR A 434 -19.49 20.24 7.73
CA THR A 434 -18.67 21.38 7.33
C THR A 434 -19.53 22.59 6.95
N LYS A 435 -20.66 22.37 6.27
CA LYS A 435 -21.61 23.43 5.92
C LYS A 435 -22.17 24.13 7.16
N ASP A 436 -22.60 23.36 8.16
CA ASP A 436 -23.15 23.91 9.41
C ASP A 436 -22.09 24.71 10.19
N ASN A 437 -20.87 24.20 10.28
CA ASN A 437 -19.75 24.89 10.92
C ASN A 437 -19.42 26.21 10.23
N VAL A 438 -19.45 26.25 8.89
CA VAL A 438 -19.20 27.48 8.12
C VAL A 438 -20.28 28.52 8.42
N GLN A 439 -21.56 28.11 8.48
CA GLN A 439 -22.65 29.02 8.84
C GLN A 439 -22.47 29.61 10.25
N GLN A 440 -22.18 28.76 11.25
CA GLN A 440 -21.92 29.22 12.62
C GLN A 440 -20.73 30.18 12.69
N LEU A 441 -19.65 29.87 11.98
CA LEU A 441 -18.46 30.73 11.95
C LEU A 441 -18.77 32.09 11.30
N THR A 442 -19.56 32.11 10.22
CA THR A 442 -19.95 33.38 9.58
C THR A 442 -20.83 34.24 10.49
N ALA A 443 -21.77 33.63 11.23
CA ALA A 443 -22.60 34.35 12.19
C ALA A 443 -21.78 34.91 13.36
N ALA A 444 -20.88 34.11 13.93
CA ALA A 444 -19.99 34.55 15.01
C ALA A 444 -19.07 35.70 14.55
N ASN A 445 -18.51 35.63 13.34
CA ASN A 445 -17.69 36.70 12.77
C ASN A 445 -18.48 38.00 12.58
N ALA A 446 -19.74 37.91 12.14
CA ALA A 446 -20.61 39.09 12.03
C ALA A 446 -20.85 39.75 13.40
N GLN A 447 -21.11 38.94 14.44
CA GLN A 447 -21.30 39.43 15.80
C GLN A 447 -20.04 40.10 16.37
N VAL A 448 -18.87 39.49 16.17
CA VAL A 448 -17.58 40.09 16.58
C VAL A 448 -17.34 41.42 15.89
N LYS A 449 -17.67 41.52 14.59
CA LYS A 449 -17.54 42.77 13.84
C LYS A 449 -18.46 43.86 14.37
N GLU A 450 -19.71 43.53 14.71
CA GLU A 450 -20.66 44.47 15.31
C GLU A 450 -20.20 44.97 16.69
N GLN A 451 -19.76 44.05 17.55
CA GLN A 451 -19.24 44.38 18.89
C GLN A 451 -18.02 45.31 18.81
N LYS A 452 -17.12 45.06 17.85
CA LYS A 452 -15.95 45.91 17.62
C LYS A 452 -16.38 47.33 17.23
N GLY A 453 -17.35 47.49 16.32
CA GLY A 453 -17.84 48.81 15.92
C GLY A 453 -18.48 49.58 17.09
N LYS A 454 -19.28 48.91 17.93
CA LYS A 454 -19.85 49.51 19.15
C LYS A 454 -18.76 49.96 20.13
N LEU A 455 -17.74 49.13 20.34
CA LEU A 455 -16.63 49.45 21.23
C LEU A 455 -15.84 50.67 20.74
N GLU A 456 -15.55 50.75 19.44
CA GLU A 456 -14.87 51.90 18.84
C GLU A 456 -15.66 53.19 19.04
N GLN A 457 -16.99 53.14 18.88
CA GLN A 457 -17.86 54.30 19.13
C GLN A 457 -17.83 54.75 20.59
N VAL A 458 -17.96 53.82 21.55
CA VAL A 458 -17.93 54.14 22.98
C VAL A 458 -16.58 54.76 23.38
N LEU A 459 -15.48 54.27 22.84
CA LEU A 459 -14.15 54.85 23.08
C LEU A 459 -14.05 56.29 22.57
N MET A 460 -14.58 56.57 21.37
CA MET A 460 -14.61 57.94 20.84
C MET A 460 -15.46 58.88 21.69
N GLU A 461 -16.62 58.44 22.17
CA GLU A 461 -17.49 59.23 23.05
C GLU A 461 -16.82 59.52 24.40
N LEU A 462 -16.16 58.52 24.99
CA LEU A 462 -15.43 58.68 26.24
C LEU A 462 -14.29 59.70 26.12
N GLN A 463 -13.51 59.63 25.03
CA GLN A 463 -12.41 60.57 24.80
C GLN A 463 -12.93 62.00 24.65
N LYS A 464 -14.02 62.22 23.90
CA LYS A 464 -14.63 63.55 23.77
C LYS A 464 -15.10 64.11 25.11
N ALA A 465 -15.72 63.27 25.95
CA ALA A 465 -16.18 63.70 27.26
C ALA A 465 -15.02 64.12 28.19
N ASP A 466 -13.89 63.42 28.11
CA ASP A 466 -12.70 63.77 28.92
C ASP A 466 -12.06 65.10 28.46
N GLU A 467 -11.94 65.31 27.14
CA GLU A 467 -11.45 66.57 26.56
C GLU A 467 -12.37 67.75 26.91
N GLU A 468 -13.69 67.55 26.90
CA GLU A 468 -14.67 68.58 27.27
C GLU A 468 -14.60 68.94 28.76
N LYS A 469 -14.45 67.94 29.64
CA LYS A 469 -14.23 68.13 31.08
C LYS A 469 -13.02 69.01 31.36
N ASP A 470 -11.88 68.72 30.71
CA ASP A 470 -10.64 69.49 30.89
C ASP A 470 -10.76 70.92 30.36
N ARG A 471 -11.48 71.11 29.24
CA ARG A 471 -11.75 72.44 28.68
C ARG A 471 -12.59 73.30 29.65
N ILE A 472 -13.64 72.74 30.25
CA ILE A 472 -14.50 73.44 31.20
C ILE A 472 -13.69 73.91 32.42
N LEU A 473 -12.88 73.04 33.02
CA LEU A 473 -12.08 73.39 34.20
C LEU A 473 -11.08 74.52 33.92
N LYS A 474 -10.41 74.49 32.76
CA LYS A 474 -9.48 75.58 32.35
C LYS A 474 -10.21 76.92 32.18
N ALA A 475 -11.39 76.91 31.57
CA ALA A 475 -12.21 78.12 31.40
C ALA A 475 -12.65 78.71 32.75
N VAL A 476 -13.21 77.88 33.64
CA VAL A 476 -13.68 78.33 34.97
C VAL A 476 -12.53 78.91 35.80
N SER A 477 -11.35 78.28 35.79
CA SER A 477 -10.17 78.81 36.49
C SER A 477 -9.73 80.19 35.99
N HIS A 478 -9.78 80.41 34.67
CA HIS A 478 -9.39 81.68 34.07
C HIS A 478 -10.34 82.82 34.48
N ASP A 479 -11.63 82.57 34.38
CA ASP A 479 -12.66 83.58 34.61
C ASP A 479 -12.80 83.95 36.10
N LEU A 480 -12.44 83.05 37.02
CA LEU A 480 -12.38 83.35 38.46
C LEU A 480 -11.12 84.13 38.87
N ARG A 481 -9.99 83.98 38.16
CA ARG A 481 -8.74 84.67 38.50
C ARG A 481 -8.84 86.18 38.27
N SER A 482 -9.49 86.59 37.18
CA SER A 482 -9.60 88.00 36.79
C SER A 482 -10.28 88.89 37.86
N PRO A 483 -11.51 88.59 38.34
CA PRO A 483 -12.17 89.41 39.36
C PRO A 483 -11.40 89.40 40.69
N MET A 484 -10.76 88.29 41.06
CA MET A 484 -10.01 88.21 42.32
C MET A 484 -8.74 89.07 42.30
N ASN A 485 -8.02 89.14 41.17
CA ASN A 485 -6.89 90.04 41.00
C ASN A 485 -7.32 91.51 41.07
N ILE A 486 -8.46 91.86 40.47
CA ILE A 486 -9.00 93.22 40.50
C ILE A 486 -9.35 93.62 41.95
N SER A 487 -10.05 92.76 42.68
CA SER A 487 -10.36 92.99 44.09
C SER A 487 -9.09 93.14 44.94
N LEU A 488 -8.06 92.32 44.68
CA LEU A 488 -6.78 92.44 45.37
C LEU A 488 -6.09 93.78 45.11
N SER A 489 -5.97 94.20 43.85
CA SER A 489 -5.37 95.49 43.49
C SER A 489 -6.13 96.68 44.08
N LEU A 490 -7.47 96.61 44.14
CA LEU A 490 -8.29 97.62 44.81
C LEU A 490 -8.01 97.65 46.32
N THR A 491 -7.90 96.49 46.99
CA THR A 491 -7.52 96.47 48.41
C THR A 491 -6.11 97.01 48.66
N GLU A 492 -5.13 96.72 47.78
CA GLU A 492 -3.77 97.27 47.89
C GLU A 492 -3.74 98.79 47.69
N LEU A 493 -4.55 99.31 46.76
CA LEU A 493 -4.71 100.75 46.54
C LEU A 493 -5.27 101.43 47.78
N ILE A 494 -6.32 100.88 48.39
CA ILE A 494 -6.91 101.45 49.60
C ILE A 494 -5.91 101.37 50.78
N LEU A 495 -5.16 100.27 50.91
CA LEU A 495 -4.12 100.13 51.92
C LEU A 495 -2.94 101.09 51.75
N SER A 496 -2.75 101.69 50.57
CA SER A 496 -1.70 102.69 50.35
C SER A 496 -1.99 104.03 51.05
N GLU A 497 -3.24 104.30 51.40
CA GLU A 497 -3.69 105.47 52.19
C GLU A 497 -3.93 105.12 53.67
N ARG A 498 -3.13 104.21 54.22
CA ARG A 498 -3.30 103.64 55.58
C ARG A 498 -3.49 104.68 56.69
N GLU A 499 -2.89 105.86 56.56
CA GLU A 499 -2.96 106.96 57.55
C GLU A 499 -4.36 107.58 57.68
N ASN A 500 -5.24 107.39 56.68
CA ASN A 500 -6.59 107.94 56.63
C ASN A 500 -7.69 106.93 57.03
N LEU A 501 -7.31 105.71 57.43
CA LEU A 501 -8.24 104.62 57.73
C LEU A 501 -8.35 104.39 59.24
N SER A 502 -9.56 104.08 59.73
CA SER A 502 -9.73 103.61 61.11
C SER A 502 -9.14 102.20 61.27
N GLU A 503 -8.82 101.82 62.51
CA GLU A 503 -8.34 100.44 62.81
C GLU A 503 -9.34 99.37 62.33
N GLU A 504 -10.64 99.61 62.48
CA GLU A 504 -11.71 98.72 62.02
C GLU A 504 -11.77 98.61 60.49
N GLN A 505 -11.58 99.72 59.77
CA GLN A 505 -11.52 99.72 58.29
C GLN A 505 -10.29 98.96 57.79
N LEU A 506 -9.14 99.11 58.45
CA LEU A 506 -7.93 98.37 58.13
C LEU A 506 -8.11 96.86 58.32
N GLU A 507 -8.78 96.45 59.40
CA GLU A 507 -9.09 95.04 59.65
C GLU A 507 -10.00 94.44 58.57
N TYR A 508 -11.03 95.16 58.12
CA TYR A 508 -11.90 94.71 57.04
C TYR A 508 -11.19 94.62 55.68
N ILE A 509 -10.35 95.58 55.34
CA ILE A 509 -9.61 95.56 54.06
C ILE A 509 -8.58 94.43 54.06
N GLU A 510 -7.89 94.21 55.18
CA GLU A 510 -7.01 93.05 55.36
C GLU A 510 -7.77 91.72 55.23
N LEU A 511 -8.99 91.63 55.75
CA LEU A 511 -9.83 90.44 55.62
C LEU A 511 -10.27 90.19 54.17
N ILE A 512 -10.62 91.24 53.41
CA ILE A 512 -10.93 91.14 51.98
C ILE A 512 -9.68 90.74 51.19
N ARG A 513 -8.53 91.35 51.49
CA ARG A 513 -7.24 91.04 50.83
C ARG A 513 -6.87 89.58 51.04
N ASN A 514 -6.98 89.10 52.27
CA ASN A 514 -6.74 87.70 52.62
C ASN A 514 -7.72 86.76 51.89
N SER A 515 -9.01 87.12 51.84
CA SER A 515 -10.02 86.33 51.11
C SER A 515 -9.74 86.26 49.60
N CYS A 516 -9.30 87.35 48.97
CA CYS A 516 -8.92 87.37 47.56
C CYS A 516 -7.67 86.54 47.28
N ASN A 517 -6.64 86.65 48.14
CA ASN A 517 -5.44 85.82 48.05
C ASN A 517 -5.76 84.32 48.20
N ASN A 518 -6.69 83.98 49.09
CA ASN A 518 -7.17 82.61 49.28
C ASN A 518 -7.89 82.07 48.03
N ALA A 519 -8.76 82.87 47.41
CA ALA A 519 -9.44 82.51 46.17
C ALA A 519 -8.48 82.37 44.96
N LEU A 520 -7.47 83.25 44.85
CA LEU A 520 -6.42 83.13 43.84
C LEU A 520 -5.56 81.86 44.02
N SER A 521 -5.31 81.48 45.27
CA SER A 521 -4.64 80.22 45.58
C SER A 521 -5.48 79.02 45.14
N LEU A 522 -6.78 79.01 45.47
CA LEU A 522 -7.72 77.94 45.10
C LEU A 522 -7.89 77.79 43.58
N THR A 523 -8.02 78.90 42.84
CA THR A 523 -8.14 78.87 41.38
C THR A 523 -6.87 78.34 40.71
N LYS A 524 -5.69 78.67 41.26
CA LYS A 524 -4.42 78.10 40.83
C LYS A 524 -4.35 76.60 41.11
N GLU A 525 -4.74 76.16 42.29
CA GLU A 525 -4.81 74.72 42.64
C GLU A 525 -5.78 73.95 41.73
N LEU A 526 -6.95 74.53 41.41
CA LEU A 526 -7.91 73.95 40.46
C LEU A 526 -7.33 73.83 39.04
N LEU A 527 -6.64 74.87 38.57
CA LEU A 527 -5.99 74.87 37.26
C LEU A 527 -4.87 73.84 37.22
N ASP A 528 -4.11 73.68 38.30
CA ASP A 528 -3.04 72.68 38.39
C ASP A 528 -3.59 71.26 38.24
N VAL A 529 -4.75 70.96 38.81
CA VAL A 529 -5.47 69.68 38.56
C VAL A 529 -5.83 69.54 37.09
N ALA A 530 -6.39 70.57 36.45
CA ALA A 530 -6.85 70.52 35.06
C ALA A 530 -5.72 70.59 34.01
N THR A 531 -4.49 70.89 34.43
CA THR A 531 -3.32 71.05 33.54
C THR A 531 -2.20 70.07 33.85
N LEU A 532 -2.39 69.17 34.81
CA LEU A 532 -1.48 68.06 35.12
C LEU A 532 -1.56 66.99 34.00
N ASN A 533 -1.11 67.37 32.80
CA ASN A 533 -1.01 66.48 31.65
C ASN A 533 0.22 65.58 31.78
N THR A 534 0.00 64.27 31.70
CA THR A 534 1.02 63.21 31.74
C THR A 534 2.02 63.27 30.57
N GLU A 535 1.62 63.81 29.42
CA GLU A 535 2.42 63.73 28.17
C GLU A 535 3.44 64.86 27.98
N LEU A 536 3.33 65.98 28.72
CA LEU A 536 4.18 67.18 28.53
C LEU A 536 5.13 67.47 29.71
N MET A 537 5.21 66.57 30.70
CA MET A 537 6.05 66.80 31.89
C MET A 537 7.54 66.54 31.60
N ILE A 538 8.30 67.61 31.36
CA ILE A 538 9.75 67.55 31.16
C ILE A 538 10.40 67.14 32.49
N LYS A 539 11.09 65.98 32.49
CA LYS A 539 11.85 65.44 33.62
C LYS A 539 13.34 65.54 33.32
N GLU A 540 14.10 66.11 34.23
CA GLU A 540 15.54 66.33 34.13
C GLU A 540 16.27 65.67 35.30
N TRP A 541 17.60 65.52 35.21
CA TRP A 541 18.38 65.00 36.32
C TRP A 541 18.54 66.06 37.40
N VAL A 542 17.83 65.88 38.51
CA VAL A 542 17.80 66.83 39.63
C VAL A 542 18.41 66.17 40.86
N ASP A 543 19.24 66.92 41.59
CA ASP A 543 19.70 66.52 42.92
C ASP A 543 18.57 66.68 43.95
N LEU A 544 18.08 65.56 44.47
CA LEU A 544 16.98 65.53 45.44
C LEU A 544 17.38 66.19 46.77
N ASN A 545 18.65 66.10 47.17
CA ASN A 545 19.14 66.75 48.38
C ASN A 545 19.01 68.27 48.26
N GLU A 546 19.29 68.82 47.07
CA GLU A 546 19.17 70.25 46.76
C GLU A 546 17.71 70.74 46.79
N VAL A 547 16.78 69.93 46.27
CA VAL A 547 15.34 70.25 46.29
C VAL A 547 14.81 70.31 47.73
N VAL A 548 15.19 69.34 48.56
CA VAL A 548 14.77 69.29 49.97
C VAL A 548 15.43 70.42 50.77
N SER A 549 16.74 70.64 50.62
CA SER A 549 17.45 71.68 51.37
C SER A 549 16.91 73.09 51.09
N LYS A 550 16.68 73.44 49.81
CA LYS A 550 16.11 74.74 49.42
C LYS A 550 14.72 74.96 50.02
N ASN A 551 13.86 73.94 50.02
CA ASN A 551 12.53 74.06 50.64
C ASN A 551 12.60 74.23 52.16
N VAL A 552 13.53 73.51 52.81
CA VAL A 552 13.76 73.65 54.26
C VAL A 552 14.26 75.05 54.61
N GLU A 553 15.20 75.60 53.85
CA GLU A 553 15.72 76.95 54.08
C GLU A 553 14.62 78.01 54.04
N VAL A 554 13.74 77.96 53.03
CA VAL A 554 12.61 78.89 52.90
C VAL A 554 11.62 78.74 54.05
N LEU A 555 11.33 77.51 54.48
CA LEU A 555 10.29 77.22 55.47
C LEU A 555 10.78 77.31 56.94
N ARG A 556 12.09 77.42 57.17
CA ARG A 556 12.64 77.65 58.51
C ARG A 556 12.12 78.93 59.16
N PHE A 557 11.92 79.99 58.38
CA PHE A 557 11.38 81.25 58.91
C PHE A 557 9.95 81.05 59.45
N ARG A 558 9.09 80.38 58.68
CA ARG A 558 7.71 80.05 59.11
C ARG A 558 7.66 79.13 60.33
N ALA A 559 8.54 78.13 60.39
CA ALA A 559 8.65 77.28 61.58
C ALA A 559 9.10 78.10 62.81
N ALA A 560 10.04 79.04 62.63
CA ALA A 560 10.53 79.90 63.70
C ALA A 560 9.46 80.86 64.24
N GLU A 561 8.53 81.36 63.41
CA GLU A 561 7.36 82.14 63.87
C GLU A 561 6.52 81.37 64.90
N LYS A 562 6.37 80.05 64.72
CA LYS A 562 5.74 79.14 65.70
C LYS A 562 6.69 78.61 66.79
N LYS A 563 7.92 79.12 66.85
CA LYS A 563 9.02 78.63 67.71
C LYS A 563 9.36 77.14 67.48
N GLN A 564 8.99 76.57 66.34
CA GLN A 564 9.28 75.19 65.95
C GLN A 564 10.70 75.07 65.40
N ARG A 565 11.27 73.86 65.44
CA ARG A 565 12.60 73.56 64.89
C ARG A 565 12.51 72.54 63.76
N ILE A 566 13.09 72.84 62.60
CA ILE A 566 13.20 71.87 61.50
C ILE A 566 14.58 71.21 61.56
N SER A 567 14.60 69.90 61.78
CA SER A 567 15.80 69.06 61.66
C SER A 567 15.81 68.37 60.31
N MET A 568 16.94 68.43 59.61
CA MET A 568 17.11 67.87 58.27
C MET A 568 18.26 66.88 58.26
N GLN A 569 17.99 65.66 57.78
CA GLN A 569 18.96 64.59 57.60
C GLN A 569 19.03 64.19 56.12
N LEU A 570 20.12 64.57 55.46
CA LEU A 570 20.39 64.23 54.06
C LEU A 570 21.53 63.20 53.98
N PRO A 571 21.51 62.27 53.02
CA PRO A 571 22.64 61.38 52.78
C PRO A 571 23.88 62.16 52.31
N GLU A 572 25.07 61.68 52.69
CA GLU A 572 26.35 62.32 52.31
C GLU A 572 26.55 62.36 50.78
N LYS A 573 26.02 61.37 50.06
CA LYS A 573 26.05 61.33 48.59
C LYS A 573 24.78 61.99 48.03
N SER A 574 24.98 62.94 47.12
CA SER A 574 23.93 63.55 46.29
C SER A 574 23.11 62.47 45.56
N ILE A 575 21.78 62.55 45.65
CA ILE A 575 20.85 61.63 44.98
C ILE A 575 20.29 62.32 43.74
N LYS A 576 20.76 61.94 42.55
CA LYS A 576 20.23 62.45 41.29
C LYS A 576 19.12 61.55 40.77
N LEU A 577 17.92 62.10 40.58
CA LEU A 577 16.77 61.40 39.99
C LEU A 577 16.26 62.15 38.77
N LYS A 578 15.69 61.42 37.80
CA LYS A 578 15.04 62.01 36.63
C LYS A 578 13.61 62.45 36.98
N ILE A 579 13.47 63.69 37.46
CA ILE A 579 12.22 64.25 37.98
C ILE A 579 11.99 65.67 37.44
N ASN A 580 10.77 66.19 37.58
CA ASN A 580 10.52 67.61 37.39
C ASN A 580 10.80 68.36 38.71
N ARG A 581 11.82 69.23 38.71
CA ARG A 581 12.29 69.97 39.88
C ARG A 581 11.16 70.71 40.59
N ASP A 582 10.39 71.51 39.86
CA ASP A 582 9.37 72.40 40.43
C ASP A 582 8.17 71.63 40.99
N LYS A 583 7.73 70.58 40.30
CA LYS A 583 6.60 69.76 40.75
C LYS A 583 6.96 68.95 42.00
N VAL A 584 8.16 68.34 42.04
CA VAL A 584 8.61 67.63 43.24
C VAL A 584 8.89 68.61 44.40
N SER A 585 9.46 69.78 44.10
CA SER A 585 9.62 70.87 45.08
C SER A 585 8.28 71.25 45.72
N ARG A 586 7.20 71.35 44.93
CA ARG A 586 5.85 71.60 45.43
C ARG A 586 5.34 70.51 46.37
N VAL A 587 5.59 69.23 46.04
CA VAL A 587 5.22 68.11 46.93
C VAL A 587 5.93 68.26 48.28
N VAL A 588 7.25 68.46 48.26
CA VAL A 588 8.06 68.63 49.48
C VAL A 588 7.59 69.85 50.27
N ASN A 589 7.38 70.98 49.61
CA ASN A 589 6.88 72.21 50.22
C ASN A 589 5.53 72.00 50.91
N ASN A 590 4.60 71.31 50.25
CA ASN A 590 3.27 71.01 50.79
C ASN A 590 3.35 70.11 52.02
N LEU A 591 4.19 69.07 51.99
CA LEU A 591 4.35 68.18 53.15
C LEU A 591 4.97 68.90 54.35
N ILE A 592 5.98 69.74 54.14
CA ILE A 592 6.61 70.52 55.22
C ILE A 592 5.64 71.58 55.77
N ASN A 593 4.91 72.29 54.91
CA ASN A 593 3.89 73.24 55.36
C ASN A 593 2.78 72.56 56.16
N ASN A 594 2.33 71.36 55.77
CA ASN A 594 1.39 70.58 56.56
C ASN A 594 1.97 70.21 57.93
N ALA A 595 3.24 69.80 57.99
CA ALA A 595 3.91 69.51 59.25
C ALA A 595 3.98 70.73 60.20
N ILE A 596 4.30 71.92 59.67
CA ILE A 596 4.32 73.19 60.42
C ILE A 596 2.92 73.57 60.90
N LYS A 597 1.95 73.52 59.98
CA LYS A 597 0.55 73.89 60.22
C LYS A 597 -0.11 73.06 61.31
N PHE A 598 0.11 71.74 61.30
CA PHE A 598 -0.60 70.82 62.20
C PHE A 598 0.17 70.45 63.47
N SER A 599 1.44 70.89 63.60
CA SER A 599 2.22 70.72 64.83
C SER A 599 1.96 71.84 65.85
N PRO A 600 2.04 71.54 67.16
CA PRO A 600 2.02 72.58 68.20
C PRO A 600 3.29 73.45 68.15
N GLY A 601 3.25 74.61 68.81
CA GLY A 601 4.44 75.46 68.96
C GLY A 601 5.56 74.74 69.74
N GLN A 602 6.81 75.14 69.50
CA GLN A 602 8.01 74.54 70.12
C GLN A 602 8.29 73.06 69.74
N SER A 603 7.52 72.48 68.81
CA SER A 603 7.77 71.12 68.33
C SER A 603 8.98 71.03 67.39
N GLN A 604 9.45 69.80 67.17
CA GLN A 604 10.47 69.49 66.18
C GLN A 604 9.82 68.80 64.97
N ILE A 605 10.16 69.26 63.77
CA ILE A 605 9.77 68.65 62.49
C ILE A 605 11.02 67.98 61.92
N ASN A 606 10.94 66.69 61.62
CA ASN A 606 12.07 65.93 61.10
C ASN A 606 11.88 65.63 59.62
N ILE A 607 12.86 66.00 58.81
CA ILE A 607 12.87 65.73 57.38
C ILE A 607 14.07 64.85 57.07
N LYS A 608 13.82 63.67 56.52
CA LYS A 608 14.87 62.71 56.21
C LYS A 608 14.73 62.23 54.78
N VAL A 609 15.84 62.28 54.04
CA VAL A 609 15.98 61.66 52.74
C VAL A 609 16.76 60.36 52.92
N HIS A 610 16.24 59.26 52.38
CA HIS A 610 16.90 57.96 52.42
C HIS A 610 17.06 57.40 51.01
N THR A 611 18.27 56.98 50.68
CA THR A 611 18.54 56.27 49.43
C THR A 611 18.03 54.84 49.53
N GLU A 612 17.27 54.41 48.52
CA GLU A 612 16.82 53.03 48.39
C GLU A 612 17.44 52.37 47.16
N ARG A 613 17.39 51.03 47.08
CA ARG A 613 18.02 50.26 45.97
C ARG A 613 17.53 50.66 44.57
N ARG A 614 16.35 51.27 44.45
CA ARG A 614 15.71 51.62 43.17
C ARG A 614 15.15 53.04 43.17
N GLY A 615 15.68 53.95 43.98
CA GLY A 615 15.15 55.31 44.11
C GLY A 615 15.51 55.97 45.42
N ALA A 616 14.69 56.92 45.85
CA ALA A 616 14.84 57.54 47.16
C ALA A 616 13.49 57.85 47.81
N THR A 617 13.47 57.83 49.13
CA THR A 617 12.30 58.16 49.94
C THR A 617 12.55 59.41 50.74
N ILE A 618 11.65 60.38 50.63
CA ILE A 618 11.57 61.56 51.49
C ILE A 618 10.54 61.25 52.58
N SER A 619 10.92 61.48 53.84
CA SER A 619 10.01 61.41 54.97
C SER A 619 9.94 62.76 55.69
N VAL A 620 8.72 63.20 56.00
CA VAL A 620 8.44 64.41 56.77
C VAL A 620 7.62 64.00 57.98
N THR A 621 8.24 64.05 59.17
CA THR A 621 7.63 63.69 60.45
C THR A 621 7.29 64.93 61.26
N ASP A 622 6.02 65.03 61.63
CA ASP A 622 5.46 66.05 62.52
C ASP A 622 5.02 65.44 63.85
N HIS A 623 4.82 66.30 64.86
CA HIS A 623 4.30 65.91 66.19
C HIS A 623 2.94 66.57 66.44
N GLY A 624 2.13 66.65 65.39
CA GLY A 624 0.86 67.35 65.37
C GLY A 624 -0.32 66.54 65.87
N ILE A 625 -1.51 67.06 65.57
CA ILE A 625 -2.80 66.49 65.99
C ILE A 625 -3.07 65.06 65.47
N GLY A 626 -2.28 64.58 64.51
CA GLY A 626 -2.49 63.29 63.83
C GLY A 626 -3.74 63.27 62.96
N ILE A 627 -3.99 62.17 62.25
CA ILE A 627 -5.10 61.98 61.30
C ILE A 627 -6.04 60.88 61.85
N PRO A 628 -7.33 61.19 62.13
CA PRO A 628 -8.36 60.24 62.54
C PRO A 628 -8.55 59.10 61.52
N ASP A 629 -8.85 57.88 62.00
CA ASP A 629 -8.93 56.67 61.19
C ASP A 629 -10.00 56.74 60.08
N ASP A 630 -11.12 57.40 60.35
CA ASP A 630 -12.22 57.65 59.41
C ASP A 630 -11.82 58.57 58.25
N LEU A 631 -10.80 59.43 58.45
CA LEU A 631 -10.30 60.34 57.44
C LEU A 631 -9.13 59.76 56.64
N LYS A 632 -8.44 58.72 57.13
CA LYS A 632 -7.23 58.18 56.50
C LYS A 632 -7.42 57.75 55.05
N GLY A 633 -8.57 57.16 54.72
CA GLY A 633 -8.90 56.71 53.36
C GLY A 633 -9.16 57.84 52.36
N LYS A 634 -9.44 59.05 52.85
CA LYS A 634 -9.91 60.18 52.04
C LYS A 634 -8.89 61.30 51.87
N VAL A 635 -7.73 61.26 52.55
CA VAL A 635 -6.79 62.40 52.59
C VAL A 635 -6.16 62.77 51.25
N PHE A 636 -6.20 61.87 50.27
CA PHE A 636 -5.68 62.11 48.93
C PHE A 636 -6.77 62.33 47.86
N ASP A 637 -8.04 62.33 48.26
CA ASP A 637 -9.17 62.54 47.33
C ASP A 637 -9.25 64.01 46.91
N LEU A 638 -9.69 64.25 45.67
CA LEU A 638 -10.00 65.59 45.21
C LEU A 638 -11.19 66.16 45.98
N PHE A 639 -11.06 67.39 46.49
CA PHE A 639 -12.07 68.05 47.33
C PHE A 639 -12.42 67.26 48.61
N THR A 640 -11.43 66.58 49.21
CA THR A 640 -11.63 65.80 50.43
C THR A 640 -12.35 66.56 51.54
N GLU A 641 -13.27 65.87 52.23
CA GLU A 641 -13.92 66.33 53.45
C GLU A 641 -12.96 66.32 54.66
N ALA A 642 -11.76 65.74 54.52
CA ALA A 642 -10.74 65.64 55.58
C ALA A 642 -10.02 66.98 55.91
N LYS A 643 -10.64 68.11 55.54
CA LYS A 643 -10.13 69.47 55.79
C LYS A 643 -10.20 69.81 57.28
N ARG A 644 -9.08 70.24 57.86
CA ARG A 644 -9.01 70.62 59.28
C ARG A 644 -8.24 71.93 59.50
N ILE A 645 -8.69 72.73 60.45
CA ILE A 645 -8.05 73.98 60.85
C ILE A 645 -6.69 73.65 61.49
N GLY A 646 -5.66 74.44 61.16
CA GLY A 646 -4.32 74.28 61.73
C GLY A 646 -4.27 74.63 63.22
N THR A 647 -3.16 74.30 63.89
CA THR A 647 -2.99 74.51 65.34
C THR A 647 -2.94 75.99 65.74
N SER A 648 -2.85 76.91 64.78
CA SER A 648 -2.86 78.35 64.99
C SER A 648 -3.91 79.07 64.16
N GLY A 649 -4.98 78.36 63.75
CA GLY A 649 -6.12 78.93 63.04
C GLY A 649 -6.03 78.90 61.51
N GLU A 650 -5.06 78.18 60.92
CA GLU A 650 -4.84 78.23 59.47
C GLU A 650 -5.91 77.45 58.68
N GLU A 651 -6.50 78.09 57.66
CA GLU A 651 -7.59 77.51 56.84
C GLU A 651 -7.14 76.34 55.94
N PRO A 652 -7.94 75.25 55.84
CA PRO A 652 -7.66 74.12 54.95
C PRO A 652 -8.35 74.22 53.57
N TYR A 653 -7.56 74.27 52.49
CA TYR A 653 -8.10 74.23 51.12
C TYR A 653 -8.35 72.81 50.59
N GLY A 654 -7.55 71.83 51.02
CA GLY A 654 -7.79 70.39 50.79
C GLY A 654 -7.41 69.85 49.41
N LEU A 655 -6.69 70.61 48.58
CA LEU A 655 -6.20 70.14 47.27
C LEU A 655 -4.71 69.79 47.27
N GLY A 656 -3.95 70.23 48.26
CA GLY A 656 -2.51 70.03 48.30
C GLY A 656 -2.09 68.55 48.25
N LEU A 657 -2.70 67.69 49.05
CA LEU A 657 -2.33 66.27 49.10
C LEU A 657 -2.78 65.48 47.85
N SER A 658 -3.94 65.80 47.27
CA SER A 658 -4.40 65.19 46.02
C SER A 658 -3.49 65.58 44.84
N ILE A 659 -3.06 66.84 44.77
CA ILE A 659 -2.07 67.31 43.78
C ILE A 659 -0.72 66.65 44.04
N SER A 660 -0.29 66.53 45.30
CA SER A 660 0.95 65.81 45.63
C SER A 660 0.89 64.36 45.15
N LYS A 661 -0.24 63.67 45.33
CA LYS A 661 -0.44 62.30 44.84
C LYS A 661 -0.36 62.22 43.32
N GLN A 662 -1.08 63.08 42.60
CA GLN A 662 -1.01 63.11 41.13
C GLN A 662 0.42 63.35 40.63
N ILE A 663 1.15 64.31 41.22
CA ILE A 663 2.55 64.57 40.85
C ILE A 663 3.40 63.31 41.06
N ILE A 664 3.29 62.65 42.20
CA ILE A 664 4.08 61.46 42.51
C ILE A 664 3.70 60.26 41.63
N ASP A 665 2.42 60.08 41.34
CA ASP A 665 1.92 59.03 40.44
C ASP A 665 2.48 59.22 39.02
N VAL A 666 2.52 60.45 38.49
CA VAL A 666 3.14 60.77 37.17
C VAL A 666 4.65 60.52 37.16
N HIS A 667 5.31 60.60 38.31
CA HIS A 667 6.72 60.22 38.45
C HIS A 667 6.94 58.71 38.62
N GLY A 668 5.86 57.91 38.67
CA GLY A 668 5.91 56.46 38.95
C GLY A 668 6.27 56.15 40.40
N GLY A 669 6.15 57.13 41.28
CA GLY A 669 6.46 57.02 42.70
C GLY A 669 5.26 56.58 43.53
N LYS A 670 5.40 56.70 44.85
CA LYS A 670 4.32 56.42 45.79
C LYS A 670 4.34 57.44 46.92
N ILE A 671 3.16 57.95 47.30
CA ILE A 671 2.98 58.78 48.50
C ILE A 671 2.08 58.03 49.50
N TRP A 672 2.47 58.00 50.77
CA TRP A 672 1.69 57.40 51.85
C TRP A 672 2.04 58.07 53.19
N PHE A 673 1.38 57.67 54.28
CA PHE A 673 1.64 58.24 55.59
C PHE A 673 1.32 57.24 56.71
N ASP A 674 1.96 57.44 57.86
CA ASP A 674 1.65 56.80 59.12
C ASP A 674 1.25 57.88 60.14
N SER A 675 0.08 57.76 60.75
CA SER A 675 -0.44 58.77 61.67
C SER A 675 -1.19 58.15 62.84
N GLN A 676 -0.96 58.73 64.03
CA GLN A 676 -1.73 58.44 65.24
C GLN A 676 -2.25 59.75 65.83
N VAL A 677 -3.55 59.79 66.12
CA VAL A 677 -4.21 60.97 66.72
C VAL A 677 -3.49 61.38 68.00
N GLY A 678 -3.16 62.67 68.09
CA GLY A 678 -2.45 63.27 69.22
C GLY A 678 -0.95 62.98 69.31
N LYS A 679 -0.37 62.17 68.41
CA LYS A 679 1.08 61.86 68.40
C LYS A 679 1.83 62.40 67.17
N GLY A 680 1.12 62.75 66.11
CA GLY A 680 1.68 63.31 64.88
C GLY A 680 1.55 62.40 63.66
N THR A 681 2.11 62.85 62.54
CA THR A 681 2.08 62.15 61.25
C THR A 681 3.47 62.09 60.63
N THR A 682 3.80 60.97 59.99
CA THR A 682 4.92 60.88 59.06
C THR A 682 4.39 60.66 57.66
N PHE A 683 4.64 61.61 56.77
CA PHE A 683 4.40 61.44 55.34
C PHE A 683 5.64 60.90 54.65
N TYR A 684 5.44 59.98 53.72
CA TYR A 684 6.48 59.34 52.92
C TYR A 684 6.22 59.56 51.44
N VAL A 685 7.27 59.90 50.70
CA VAL A 685 7.27 60.05 49.24
C VAL A 685 8.43 59.24 48.68
N TYR A 686 8.13 58.18 47.94
CA TYR A 686 9.09 57.40 47.17
C TYR A 686 9.13 57.88 45.72
N LEU A 687 10.34 58.13 45.21
CA LEU A 687 10.59 58.45 43.81
C LEU A 687 11.53 57.38 43.22
N PRO A 688 11.13 56.68 42.15
CA PRO A 688 11.96 55.63 41.57
C PRO A 688 13.11 56.23 40.76
N ASP A 689 14.24 55.52 40.77
CA ASP A 689 15.31 55.74 39.81
C ASP A 689 14.88 55.15 38.45
N GLN A 690 14.60 56.03 37.48
CA GLN A 690 14.10 55.64 36.17
C GLN A 690 15.17 55.01 35.26
N TYR A 691 16.39 54.76 35.75
CA TYR A 691 17.45 54.09 34.97
C TYR A 691 17.12 52.62 34.60
N ASN A 692 16.14 51.96 35.24
CA ASN A 692 15.96 50.49 35.10
C ASN A 692 14.58 50.00 34.60
N ASN A 693 13.70 50.88 34.10
CA ASN A 693 12.34 50.49 33.68
C ASN A 693 12.12 50.35 32.16
N TYR A 694 13.17 50.47 31.33
CA TYR A 694 13.07 50.32 29.87
C TYR A 694 13.34 48.90 29.32
N VAL A 695 13.74 47.94 30.17
CA VAL A 695 14.11 46.55 29.73
C VAL A 695 13.01 45.51 29.99
N ARG A 696 11.77 45.91 30.28
CA ARG A 696 10.66 44.95 30.52
C ARG A 696 9.40 45.15 29.68
N LYS A 697 9.49 45.88 28.56
CA LYS A 697 8.47 45.89 27.50
C LYS A 697 9.12 46.02 26.11
N VAL A 698 9.85 44.99 25.69
CA VAL A 698 9.92 44.47 24.31
C VAL A 698 9.98 42.95 24.39
#